data_AF-A0A498KJB9-F1
#
_entry.id   AF-A0A498KJB9-F1
#
_cell.length_a   1.000
_cell.length_b   1.000
_cell.length_c   1.000
_cell.angle_alpha   90.00
_cell.angle_beta   90.00
_cell.angle_gamma   90.00
#
_symmetry.space_group_name_H-M   'P 1'
#
loop_
_entity.id
_entity.type
_entity.pdbx_description
1 polymer ?
#
loop_
_entity_poly.entity_id
_entity_poly.type
_entity_poly.pdbx_seq_one_letter_code
_entity_poly.pdbx_strand_id
1 'polypeptide(L)'
;MERKNSLLPHLLTFLSLHLLLLLFSPIAAAKLTNPLGLARSSFPSVHAKQLIRAFNLFPEEDINIIDGPDSSTAAVADAPRLVEKPFRLPNLIESGVSVEDLGHHAGYFNIEHSHAAKMFYLFFESRTNKKDPVVIWLTGGPGCSSELAVFYENGPFTIANNLSLVWNEYGWDKASNLLYVDQPIGTGFSYSSDKRDIRHSEDGVSNDLYDFLQAFFAEHPELAKNDFFITGESYAGHYIPAFAARVHKGNKAKEGIHINLKGFAIGNGLTDPAVQYKAYTDFALDNGLITATEYNRINKVLPVCEMAIKLCGTDGTVSCMASYFVCNTIFSSIMAKAGNINYYDIRKKCEGSLCYDFSNMEKFLNQKPVRESLGVGDIEFVSCSSTVYQAMLVDWMRNLEVGIPTLLEDGIQLLVYAGEYDLICNWLGRSLGNSRWVHAMEWSGQKQFVTSPEVPFVVDNSEAGVLKNHGPLSFLKVHDAGHMVPMDQPKAALEMLRRWTRGSIAESAASALAFSLKTSLNNSPLLFIPSISSNPLLPPKISTLSSSSSSENYRSHQLKLLKSTPRASSEREGVPGELIEDSKFVPLNADEMIFGPPALLLLGFEVEEAEKIQQFLKQLDGEFLKVIYCTEDMITRSLWDAMNTSQPNLEALKIAKPLPRICFFSGLSGEEMMVFIDSFPESGLEPAIFAALVPNSADKPLAELIEEIVGDHEMLTAKEKENA
;
A
#
# COMPACT_ATOMS: atom_id res chain seq x y z
N MET A 1 -24.24 69.18 -39.28
CA MET A 1 -23.42 70.41 -39.16
C MET A 1 -22.76 70.35 -37.80
N GLU A 2 -21.52 69.85 -37.72
CA GLU A 2 -20.28 70.66 -37.61
C GLU A 2 -20.21 71.39 -36.24
N ARG A 3 -19.19 71.27 -35.37
CA ARG A 3 -17.77 70.85 -35.46
C ARG A 3 -17.21 70.58 -34.05
N LYS A 4 -16.27 69.62 -33.96
CA LYS A 4 -14.94 69.61 -33.26
C LYS A 4 -14.80 70.38 -31.92
N ASN A 5 -14.19 69.87 -30.84
CA ASN A 5 -12.93 69.12 -30.75
C ASN A 5 -12.65 68.69 -29.28
N SER A 6 -11.87 67.60 -29.13
CA SER A 6 -10.80 67.41 -28.11
C SER A 6 -11.16 67.30 -26.62
N LEU A 7 -11.18 66.07 -26.09
CA LEU A 7 -10.73 65.73 -24.72
C LEU A 7 -10.54 64.21 -24.60
N LEU A 8 -9.43 63.71 -25.17
CA LEU A 8 -8.95 62.35 -24.92
C LEU A 8 -7.41 62.32 -25.00
N PRO A 9 -6.70 62.89 -24.00
CA PRO A 9 -5.49 62.22 -23.53
C PRO A 9 -5.19 62.53 -22.04
N HIS A 10 -5.99 62.07 -21.08
CA HIS A 10 -5.59 62.18 -19.65
C HIS A 10 -5.97 60.97 -18.77
N LEU A 11 -6.48 59.88 -19.36
CA LEU A 11 -6.78 58.65 -18.60
C LEU A 11 -5.85 57.47 -18.91
N LEU A 12 -4.96 57.60 -19.90
CA LEU A 12 -3.99 56.56 -20.30
C LEU A 12 -2.57 56.77 -19.73
N THR A 13 -2.32 57.88 -19.03
CA THR A 13 -1.02 58.19 -18.42
C THR A 13 -0.95 57.94 -16.91
N PHE A 14 -2.06 57.57 -16.26
CA PHE A 14 -2.08 57.21 -14.83
C PHE A 14 -1.97 55.70 -14.59
N LEU A 15 -2.23 54.86 -15.61
CA LEU A 15 -2.02 53.41 -15.52
C LEU A 15 -0.59 52.96 -15.91
N SER A 16 0.22 53.83 -16.50
CA SER A 16 1.58 53.51 -16.96
C SER A 16 2.69 53.86 -15.97
N LEU A 17 2.38 54.51 -14.84
CA LEU A 17 3.40 54.95 -13.86
C LEU A 17 3.50 54.04 -12.62
N HIS A 18 2.55 53.12 -12.41
CA HIS A 18 2.64 52.10 -11.35
C HIS A 18 3.21 50.76 -11.85
N LEU A 19 3.39 50.62 -13.17
CA LEU A 19 3.97 49.42 -13.77
C LEU A 19 5.47 49.55 -14.10
N LEU A 20 6.07 50.74 -13.91
CA LEU A 20 7.49 51.00 -14.26
C LEU A 20 8.42 51.23 -13.06
N LEU A 21 7.90 51.24 -11.82
CA LEU A 21 8.71 51.39 -10.58
C LEU A 21 8.97 50.07 -9.85
N LEU A 22 8.51 48.94 -10.39
CA LEU A 22 8.83 47.60 -9.88
C LEU A 22 10.05 46.95 -10.56
N LEU A 23 10.73 47.66 -11.47
CA LEU A 23 11.85 47.10 -12.25
C LEU A 23 13.25 47.56 -11.84
N PHE A 24 13.44 48.53 -10.93
CA PHE A 24 14.79 48.89 -10.47
C PHE A 24 14.81 49.43 -9.03
N SER A 25 15.07 48.56 -8.04
CA SER A 25 15.82 48.92 -6.83
C SER A 25 16.38 47.67 -6.13
N PRO A 26 17.59 47.74 -5.54
CA PRO A 26 18.39 46.58 -5.19
C PRO A 26 17.95 46.02 -3.84
N ILE A 27 17.33 44.85 -3.84
CA ILE A 27 17.16 44.07 -2.60
C ILE A 27 18.52 43.43 -2.31
N ALA A 28 19.11 43.84 -1.19
CA ALA A 28 20.28 43.20 -0.62
C ALA A 28 20.07 41.69 -0.53
N ALA A 29 20.91 40.94 -1.23
CA ALA A 29 20.98 39.49 -1.13
C ALA A 29 21.46 39.09 0.26
N ALA A 30 20.53 38.88 1.19
CA ALA A 30 20.78 37.98 2.30
C ALA A 30 20.96 36.59 1.71
N LYS A 31 22.19 36.06 1.82
CA LYS A 31 22.58 34.71 1.38
C LYS A 31 21.57 33.68 1.91
N LEU A 32 20.69 33.17 1.04
CA LEU A 32 20.04 31.88 1.27
C LEU A 32 21.05 30.81 0.84
N THR A 33 21.87 30.39 1.80
CA THR A 33 22.67 29.16 1.66
C THR A 33 21.72 27.98 1.47
N ASN A 34 21.90 27.27 0.37
CA ASN A 34 21.25 25.99 0.07
C ASN A 34 21.64 24.97 1.16
N PRO A 35 20.75 24.54 2.10
CA PRO A 35 21.08 23.55 3.12
C PRO A 35 20.47 22.18 2.80
N LEU A 36 19.97 22.00 1.57
CA LEU A 36 19.37 20.77 1.10
C LEU A 36 20.39 20.02 0.25
N GLY A 37 21.38 19.41 0.92
CA GLY A 37 22.03 18.22 0.38
C GLY A 37 20.96 17.14 0.25
N LEU A 38 20.28 17.13 -0.89
CA LEU A 38 19.41 16.06 -1.34
C LEU A 38 20.33 15.02 -1.98
N ALA A 39 20.35 13.81 -1.40
CA ALA A 39 20.95 12.68 -2.06
C ALA A 39 20.26 12.48 -3.42
N ARG A 40 21.06 12.29 -4.47
CA ARG A 40 20.60 11.85 -5.80
C ARG A 40 19.78 10.58 -5.62
N SER A 41 18.47 10.66 -5.84
CA SER A 41 17.57 9.51 -5.86
C SER A 41 17.66 8.85 -7.24
N SER A 42 18.22 7.64 -7.29
CA SER A 42 18.09 6.73 -8.43
C SER A 42 16.78 5.91 -8.30
N PHE A 43 16.19 5.51 -9.43
CA PHE A 43 14.96 4.71 -9.44
C PHE A 43 15.20 3.26 -8.90
N PRO A 44 14.25 2.68 -8.14
CA PRO A 44 14.43 1.37 -7.49
C PRO A 44 14.22 0.13 -8.37
N SER A 45 13.75 0.19 -9.61
CA SER A 45 13.51 -1.05 -10.40
C SER A 45 14.82 -1.76 -10.76
N VAL A 46 15.84 -0.98 -11.10
CA VAL A 46 17.19 -1.46 -11.43
C VAL A 46 17.97 -1.78 -10.15
N HIS A 47 17.82 -1.00 -9.07
CA HIS A 47 18.46 -1.32 -7.78
C HIS A 47 17.78 -2.49 -7.06
N ALA A 48 16.46 -2.68 -7.19
CA ALA A 48 15.78 -3.88 -6.70
C ALA A 48 16.24 -5.08 -7.52
N LYS A 49 16.17 -5.09 -8.86
CA LYS A 49 16.69 -6.22 -9.64
C LYS A 49 18.19 -6.48 -9.45
N GLN A 50 19.02 -5.45 -9.23
CA GLN A 50 20.48 -5.60 -9.02
C GLN A 50 20.85 -5.97 -7.57
N LEU A 51 20.21 -5.42 -6.53
CA LEU A 51 20.32 -5.95 -5.15
C LEU A 51 19.60 -7.28 -4.97
N ILE A 52 18.67 -7.67 -5.85
CA ILE A 52 17.99 -8.97 -5.76
C ILE A 52 18.84 -10.06 -6.45
N ARG A 53 19.43 -9.76 -7.62
CA ARG A 53 20.37 -10.69 -8.29
C ARG A 53 21.72 -10.84 -7.59
N ALA A 54 22.21 -9.80 -6.90
CA ALA A 54 23.52 -9.84 -6.25
C ALA A 54 23.55 -10.63 -4.91
N PHE A 55 22.38 -11.00 -4.36
CA PHE A 55 22.27 -11.56 -3.00
C PHE A 55 21.83 -13.04 -2.92
N ASN A 56 21.69 -13.76 -4.05
CA ASN A 56 21.33 -15.20 -4.06
C ASN A 56 20.07 -15.52 -3.23
N LEU A 57 19.03 -14.67 -3.32
CA LEU A 57 17.76 -14.83 -2.62
C LEU A 57 16.67 -15.40 -3.54
N PHE A 58 16.70 -16.72 -3.77
CA PHE A 58 15.59 -17.59 -4.24
C PHE A 58 15.51 -17.90 -5.76
N PRO A 59 14.68 -18.90 -6.18
CA PRO A 59 14.85 -19.83 -7.30
C PRO A 59 14.69 -19.20 -8.70
N GLU A 60 14.79 -20.01 -9.76
CA GLU A 60 14.79 -19.55 -11.16
C GLU A 60 13.51 -18.79 -11.61
N GLU A 61 12.38 -18.89 -10.89
CA GLU A 61 11.07 -18.32 -11.28
C GLU A 61 10.50 -17.36 -10.22
N ASP A 62 10.04 -16.18 -10.65
CA ASP A 62 9.57 -15.04 -9.81
C ASP A 62 8.18 -15.27 -9.16
N ILE A 63 7.57 -16.43 -9.38
CA ILE A 63 6.14 -16.70 -9.27
C ILE A 63 5.92 -18.21 -9.10
N ASN A 64 4.92 -18.61 -8.32
CA ASN A 64 4.28 -19.92 -8.48
C ASN A 64 3.37 -19.93 -9.74
N ILE A 65 3.80 -19.28 -10.83
CA ILE A 65 3.19 -19.49 -12.13
C ILE A 65 3.88 -20.69 -12.73
N ILE A 66 3.18 -21.81 -12.66
CA ILE A 66 3.66 -23.06 -13.19
C ILE A 66 3.54 -22.98 -14.71
N ASP A 67 4.64 -22.65 -15.40
CA ASP A 67 4.76 -22.75 -16.85
C ASP A 67 4.83 -24.23 -17.26
N GLY A 68 3.66 -24.85 -17.36
CA GLY A 68 3.50 -26.24 -17.78
C GLY A 68 2.31 -26.41 -18.72
N PRO A 69 2.36 -27.36 -19.67
CA PRO A 69 1.21 -27.71 -20.47
C PRO A 69 0.27 -28.56 -19.62
N ASP A 70 -0.40 -27.95 -18.64
CA ASP A 70 -1.56 -28.61 -18.09
C ASP A 70 -2.72 -28.39 -19.04
N SER A 71 -3.18 -29.54 -19.52
CA SER A 71 -4.22 -29.70 -20.51
C SER A 71 -5.30 -28.62 -20.42
N SER A 72 -5.73 -28.15 -21.59
CA SER A 72 -7.11 -27.78 -21.83
C SER A 72 -8.05 -28.96 -21.50
N THR A 73 -8.07 -29.44 -20.27
CA THR A 73 -9.23 -30.14 -19.74
C THR A 73 -10.18 -29.03 -19.36
N ALA A 74 -11.16 -28.83 -20.24
CA ALA A 74 -12.39 -28.14 -19.90
C ALA A 74 -12.74 -28.46 -18.46
N ALA A 75 -13.01 -27.42 -17.66
CA ALA A 75 -13.53 -27.54 -16.31
C ALA A 75 -14.51 -28.73 -16.27
N VAL A 76 -14.09 -29.84 -15.67
CA VAL A 76 -15.00 -30.94 -15.40
C VAL A 76 -15.95 -30.35 -14.37
N ALA A 77 -17.17 -30.04 -14.78
CA ALA A 77 -18.17 -29.33 -13.98
C ALA A 77 -18.58 -30.05 -12.68
N ASP A 78 -17.91 -31.16 -12.32
CA ASP A 78 -18.17 -32.07 -11.21
C ASP A 78 -16.95 -32.26 -10.27
N ALA A 79 -15.82 -31.58 -10.49
CA ALA A 79 -14.71 -31.64 -9.54
C ALA A 79 -15.03 -30.84 -8.25
N PRO A 80 -14.75 -31.38 -7.05
CA PRO A 80 -14.96 -30.65 -5.79
C PRO A 80 -14.14 -29.35 -5.79
N ARG A 81 -14.79 -28.25 -5.42
CA ARG A 81 -14.21 -26.89 -5.45
C ARG A 81 -13.10 -26.71 -4.40
N LEU A 82 -13.28 -27.36 -3.25
CA LEU A 82 -12.31 -27.45 -2.18
C LEU A 82 -11.74 -28.86 -2.19
N VAL A 83 -10.43 -28.98 -2.30
CA VAL A 83 -9.72 -30.25 -2.22
C VAL A 83 -8.78 -30.17 -1.03
N GLU A 84 -9.11 -30.91 0.01
CA GLU A 84 -8.34 -30.91 1.25
C GLU A 84 -7.95 -32.32 1.67
N LYS A 85 -6.89 -32.40 2.47
CA LYS A 85 -6.46 -33.64 3.09
C LYS A 85 -5.90 -33.40 4.48
N PRO A 86 -5.98 -34.39 5.37
CA PRO A 86 -5.19 -34.41 6.58
C PRO A 86 -3.71 -34.39 6.28
N PHE A 87 -2.97 -33.56 7.02
CA PHE A 87 -1.53 -33.45 6.90
C PHE A 87 -0.87 -33.76 8.25
N ARG A 88 0.37 -34.20 8.19
CA ARG A 88 1.22 -34.41 9.37
C ARG A 88 2.58 -33.79 9.10
N LEU A 89 2.87 -32.69 9.78
CA LEU A 89 4.17 -32.05 9.62
C LEU A 89 5.27 -32.98 10.20
N PRO A 90 6.34 -33.27 9.44
CA PRO A 90 7.48 -34.02 9.95
C PRO A 90 8.20 -33.24 11.06
N ASN A 91 9.02 -33.93 11.84
CA ASN A 91 9.91 -33.34 12.85
C ASN A 91 9.21 -32.65 14.04
N LEU A 92 7.97 -33.01 14.39
CA LEU A 92 7.38 -32.58 15.66
C LEU A 92 8.03 -33.31 16.85
N ILE A 93 8.47 -32.56 17.85
CA ILE A 93 8.89 -33.11 19.15
C ILE A 93 7.64 -33.39 20.00
N GLU A 94 7.32 -34.67 20.21
CA GLU A 94 6.13 -35.09 20.97
C GLU A 94 6.15 -34.56 22.41
N SER A 95 5.08 -33.85 22.79
CA SER A 95 4.74 -33.57 24.18
C SER A 95 3.22 -33.61 24.39
N GLY A 96 2.70 -34.80 24.65
CA GLY A 96 1.42 -35.05 25.33
C GLY A 96 0.13 -34.87 24.51
N VAL A 97 0.07 -33.97 23.52
CA VAL A 97 -1.04 -33.85 22.56
C VAL A 97 -0.58 -34.43 21.24
N SER A 98 -1.36 -35.34 20.65
CA SER A 98 -0.97 -35.98 19.39
C SER A 98 -1.31 -35.07 18.20
N VAL A 99 -0.42 -35.03 17.20
CA VAL A 99 -0.62 -34.27 15.95
C VAL A 99 -1.85 -34.74 15.19
N GLU A 100 -2.24 -36.00 15.42
CA GLU A 100 -3.43 -36.59 14.81
C GLU A 100 -4.73 -35.86 15.15
N ASP A 101 -4.75 -35.05 16.21
CA ASP A 101 -5.96 -34.38 16.73
C ASP A 101 -5.99 -32.86 16.48
N LEU A 102 -5.06 -32.27 15.72
CA LEU A 102 -4.97 -30.80 15.56
C LEU A 102 -4.75 -30.28 14.15
N GLY A 103 -3.89 -30.90 13.34
CA GLY A 103 -3.65 -30.52 11.94
C GLY A 103 -4.61 -31.26 11.03
N HIS A 104 -5.85 -30.76 10.90
CA HIS A 104 -6.90 -31.56 10.28
C HIS A 104 -6.91 -31.47 8.76
N HIS A 105 -6.67 -30.29 8.18
CA HIS A 105 -6.83 -30.11 6.74
C HIS A 105 -5.85 -29.06 6.18
N ALA A 106 -5.13 -29.45 5.14
CA ALA A 106 -4.45 -28.54 4.22
C ALA A 106 -5.09 -28.77 2.85
N GLY A 107 -5.33 -27.70 2.10
CA GLY A 107 -6.08 -27.84 0.86
C GLY A 107 -5.95 -26.67 -0.10
N TYR A 108 -6.48 -26.90 -1.29
CA TYR A 108 -6.65 -25.89 -2.31
C TYR A 108 -8.12 -25.63 -2.60
N PHE A 109 -8.47 -24.36 -2.73
CA PHE A 109 -9.72 -23.89 -3.27
C PHE A 109 -9.54 -23.39 -4.70
N ASN A 110 -10.31 -23.94 -5.64
CA ASN A 110 -10.34 -23.48 -7.02
C ASN A 110 -11.28 -22.25 -7.13
N ILE A 111 -10.75 -21.08 -7.48
CA ILE A 111 -11.51 -19.83 -7.52
C ILE A 111 -12.46 -19.80 -8.73
N GLU A 112 -13.76 -19.57 -8.48
CA GLU A 112 -14.85 -19.72 -9.47
C GLU A 112 -14.70 -18.79 -10.70
N HIS A 113 -14.17 -17.58 -10.49
CA HIS A 113 -14.01 -16.56 -11.53
C HIS A 113 -12.54 -16.29 -11.87
N SER A 114 -11.71 -17.34 -11.77
CA SER A 114 -10.30 -17.31 -12.17
C SER A 114 -10.05 -18.13 -13.44
N HIS A 115 -8.91 -17.91 -14.07
CA HIS A 115 -8.45 -18.68 -15.21
C HIS A 115 -7.81 -20.00 -14.77
N ALA A 116 -6.95 -19.95 -13.76
CA ALA A 116 -6.20 -21.12 -13.27
C ALA A 116 -5.86 -21.03 -11.77
N ALA A 117 -6.46 -20.11 -11.03
CA ALA A 117 -6.05 -19.84 -9.66
C ALA A 117 -6.52 -20.88 -8.65
N LYS A 118 -5.61 -21.23 -7.75
CA LYS A 118 -5.84 -22.10 -6.60
C LYS A 118 -5.31 -21.45 -5.33
N MET A 119 -6.20 -21.27 -4.36
CA MET A 119 -5.89 -20.68 -3.06
C MET A 119 -5.57 -21.77 -2.04
N PHE A 120 -4.40 -21.71 -1.43
CA PHE A 120 -3.96 -22.61 -0.38
C PHE A 120 -4.43 -22.14 1.00
N TYR A 121 -4.73 -23.09 1.89
CA TYR A 121 -5.01 -22.81 3.29
C TYR A 121 -4.57 -23.95 4.21
N LEU A 122 -4.38 -23.60 5.49
CA LEU A 122 -4.21 -24.52 6.60
C LEU A 122 -5.34 -24.33 7.61
N PHE A 123 -5.95 -25.43 8.02
CA PHE A 123 -6.98 -25.46 9.05
C PHE A 123 -6.55 -26.29 10.27
N PHE A 124 -6.67 -25.68 11.44
CA PHE A 124 -6.39 -26.29 12.74
C PHE A 124 -7.62 -26.21 13.64
N GLU A 125 -8.04 -27.34 14.22
CA GLU A 125 -9.13 -27.33 15.20
C GLU A 125 -8.67 -26.77 16.55
N SER A 126 -9.64 -26.32 17.37
CA SER A 126 -9.37 -25.89 18.73
C SER A 126 -8.86 -27.05 19.60
N ARG A 127 -7.76 -26.84 20.32
CA ARG A 127 -7.24 -27.76 21.37
C ARG A 127 -8.21 -27.98 22.51
N THR A 128 -9.16 -27.07 22.70
CA THR A 128 -10.05 -27.07 23.86
C THR A 128 -11.43 -27.62 23.48
N ASN A 129 -12.05 -27.09 22.43
CA ASN A 129 -13.43 -27.45 22.06
C ASN A 129 -13.73 -27.08 20.60
N LYS A 130 -14.19 -28.04 19.80
CA LYS A 130 -14.61 -27.80 18.40
C LYS A 130 -15.71 -26.74 18.23
N LYS A 131 -16.48 -26.46 19.29
CA LYS A 131 -17.51 -25.38 19.31
C LYS A 131 -16.93 -23.99 19.56
N ASP A 132 -15.63 -23.87 19.82
CA ASP A 132 -14.97 -22.58 19.92
C ASP A 132 -15.08 -21.82 18.59
N PRO A 133 -14.94 -20.49 18.60
CA PRO A 133 -15.07 -19.68 17.39
C PRO A 133 -14.13 -20.13 16.26
N VAL A 134 -14.55 -19.92 15.01
CA VAL A 134 -13.67 -20.01 13.85
C VAL A 134 -13.01 -18.65 13.66
N VAL A 135 -11.69 -18.63 13.64
CA VAL A 135 -10.87 -17.43 13.48
C VAL A 135 -10.03 -17.62 12.23
N ILE A 136 -10.27 -16.78 11.21
CA ILE A 136 -9.38 -16.70 10.06
C ILE A 136 -8.26 -15.69 10.36
N TRP A 137 -7.03 -16.04 10.00
CA TRP A 137 -5.85 -15.20 10.07
C TRP A 137 -5.35 -14.85 8.66
N LEU A 138 -5.08 -13.57 8.43
CA LEU A 138 -4.54 -13.03 7.19
C LEU A 138 -3.26 -12.24 7.47
N THR A 139 -2.13 -12.73 6.96
CA THR A 139 -0.88 -11.94 6.95
C THR A 139 -0.94 -10.87 5.86
N GLY A 140 -0.24 -9.75 6.08
CA GLY A 140 -0.19 -8.60 5.17
C GLY A 140 0.83 -8.75 4.04
N GLY A 141 1.80 -7.84 3.99
CA GLY A 141 2.77 -7.70 2.91
C GLY A 141 2.57 -6.39 2.14
N PRO A 142 1.68 -6.31 1.12
CA PRO A 142 0.79 -7.36 0.61
C PRO A 142 1.53 -8.52 -0.06
N GLY A 143 0.93 -9.70 -0.04
CA GLY A 143 1.46 -10.90 -0.67
C GLY A 143 2.43 -11.71 0.19
N CYS A 144 2.38 -11.56 1.51
CA CYS A 144 3.11 -12.41 2.45
C CYS A 144 2.24 -13.56 2.96
N SER A 145 2.82 -14.75 3.07
CA SER A 145 2.13 -15.98 3.42
C SER A 145 1.67 -16.00 4.88
N SER A 146 0.49 -16.60 5.10
CA SER A 146 -0.09 -16.73 6.44
C SER A 146 0.62 -17.78 7.29
N GLU A 147 1.44 -18.62 6.69
CA GLU A 147 2.30 -19.61 7.33
C GLU A 147 3.36 -18.95 8.21
N LEU A 148 3.72 -17.69 7.95
CA LEU A 148 4.57 -16.91 8.84
C LEU A 148 3.98 -16.90 10.25
N ALA A 149 2.70 -16.57 10.36
CA ALA A 149 2.01 -16.52 11.64
C ALA A 149 1.84 -17.92 12.28
N VAL A 150 1.76 -18.97 11.45
CA VAL A 150 1.69 -20.36 11.92
C VAL A 150 2.93 -20.74 12.75
N PHE A 151 4.12 -20.29 12.34
CA PHE A 151 5.38 -20.72 12.97
C PHE A 151 6.04 -19.68 13.88
N TYR A 152 5.72 -18.40 13.72
CA TYR A 152 6.40 -17.32 14.43
C TYR A 152 5.50 -16.47 15.33
N GLU A 153 4.18 -16.60 15.22
CA GLU A 153 3.24 -15.73 15.93
C GLU A 153 2.25 -16.54 16.78
N ASN A 154 1.11 -16.90 16.19
CA ASN A 154 -0.07 -17.36 16.91
C ASN A 154 -0.52 -18.77 16.55
N GLY A 155 0.22 -19.45 15.65
CA GLY A 155 -0.08 -20.83 15.30
C GLY A 155 0.21 -21.84 16.41
N PRO A 156 -0.15 -23.10 16.17
CA PRO A 156 0.01 -24.20 17.12
C PRO A 156 1.47 -24.57 17.37
N PHE A 157 2.39 -24.18 16.49
CA PHE A 157 3.79 -24.60 16.52
C PHE A 157 4.75 -23.42 16.48
N THR A 158 5.94 -23.62 17.02
CA THR A 158 7.12 -22.80 16.77
C THR A 158 8.20 -23.64 16.10
N ILE A 159 9.02 -23.00 15.26
CA ILE A 159 10.12 -23.67 14.57
C ILE A 159 11.45 -23.44 15.28
N ALA A 160 12.12 -24.52 15.67
CA ALA A 160 13.45 -24.46 16.26
C ALA A 160 14.56 -24.40 15.20
N ASN A 161 15.77 -23.97 15.59
CA ASN A 161 16.92 -23.83 14.69
C ASN A 161 17.34 -25.12 13.96
N ASN A 162 17.02 -26.28 14.50
CA ASN A 162 17.26 -27.58 13.88
C ASN A 162 16.09 -28.04 12.97
N LEU A 163 15.15 -27.14 12.66
CA LEU A 163 13.94 -27.37 11.87
C LEU A 163 12.96 -28.37 12.51
N SER A 164 13.07 -28.59 13.83
CA SER A 164 12.05 -29.32 14.58
C SER A 164 10.91 -28.38 14.97
N LEU A 165 9.70 -28.92 15.01
CA LEU A 165 8.52 -28.21 15.45
C LEU A 165 8.28 -28.47 16.94
N VAL A 166 7.97 -27.40 17.67
CA VAL A 166 7.66 -27.41 19.10
C VAL A 166 6.28 -26.82 19.31
N TRP A 167 5.52 -27.35 20.26
CA TRP A 167 4.21 -26.78 20.59
C TRP A 167 4.31 -25.35 21.08
N ASN A 168 3.49 -24.47 20.50
CA ASN A 168 3.30 -23.12 21.02
C ASN A 168 2.38 -23.18 22.25
N GLU A 169 2.91 -22.85 23.42
CA GLU A 169 2.13 -22.79 24.67
C GLU A 169 1.01 -21.73 24.59
N TYR A 170 1.18 -20.72 23.74
CA TYR A 170 0.28 -19.58 23.60
C TYR A 170 -0.39 -19.49 22.23
N GLY A 171 -0.40 -20.58 21.46
CA GLY A 171 -1.11 -20.66 20.19
C GLY A 171 -2.60 -20.34 20.35
N TRP A 172 -3.17 -19.65 19.37
CA TRP A 172 -4.57 -19.22 19.34
C TRP A 172 -5.55 -20.39 19.20
N ASP A 173 -5.07 -21.55 18.76
CA ASP A 173 -5.77 -22.84 18.74
C ASP A 173 -6.27 -23.26 20.13
N LYS A 174 -5.76 -22.67 21.23
CA LYS A 174 -6.33 -22.87 22.57
C LYS A 174 -7.71 -22.23 22.78
N ALA A 175 -8.13 -21.33 21.91
CA ALA A 175 -9.35 -20.54 22.07
C ALA A 175 -10.22 -20.47 20.80
N SER A 176 -9.78 -21.07 19.68
CA SER A 176 -10.47 -21.02 18.40
C SER A 176 -10.06 -22.16 17.47
N ASN A 177 -10.93 -22.49 16.52
CA ASN A 177 -10.53 -23.20 15.30
C ASN A 177 -9.87 -22.17 14.36
N LEU A 178 -8.66 -22.42 13.89
CA LEU A 178 -7.85 -21.46 13.14
C LEU A 178 -7.79 -21.80 11.66
N LEU A 179 -7.96 -20.77 10.83
CA LEU A 179 -7.86 -20.85 9.38
C LEU A 179 -6.79 -19.86 8.91
N TYR A 180 -5.70 -20.37 8.33
CA TYR A 180 -4.64 -19.56 7.73
C TYR A 180 -4.78 -19.67 6.22
N VAL A 181 -4.85 -18.53 5.52
CA VAL A 181 -5.09 -18.50 4.08
C VAL A 181 -3.99 -17.72 3.39
N ASP A 182 -3.38 -18.33 2.37
CA ASP A 182 -2.42 -17.66 1.50
C ASP A 182 -3.17 -16.84 0.46
N GLN A 183 -3.10 -15.52 0.61
CA GLN A 183 -3.82 -14.59 -0.25
C GLN A 183 -3.03 -13.28 -0.38
N PRO A 184 -3.17 -12.53 -1.48
CA PRO A 184 -3.85 -12.89 -2.74
C PRO A 184 -3.15 -14.03 -3.52
N ILE A 185 -3.72 -14.44 -4.66
CA ILE A 185 -3.12 -15.45 -5.54
C ILE A 185 -1.69 -15.06 -5.96
N GLY A 186 -0.76 -16.01 -5.86
CA GLY A 186 0.68 -15.79 -6.04
C GLY A 186 1.46 -15.65 -4.72
N THR A 187 0.78 -15.79 -3.57
CA THR A 187 1.35 -15.71 -2.22
C THR A 187 1.57 -17.10 -1.63
N GLY A 188 2.72 -17.37 -1.02
CA GLY A 188 3.00 -18.66 -0.37
C GLY A 188 2.79 -19.82 -1.33
N PHE A 189 1.93 -20.77 -0.98
CA PHE A 189 1.54 -21.89 -1.83
C PHE A 189 0.35 -21.58 -2.76
N SER A 190 -0.36 -20.46 -2.58
CA SER A 190 -1.41 -20.04 -3.51
C SER A 190 -0.84 -19.64 -4.87
N TYR A 191 -1.42 -20.19 -5.93
CA TYR A 191 -0.80 -20.14 -7.26
C TYR A 191 -1.82 -20.01 -8.39
N SER A 192 -1.37 -19.60 -9.58
CA SER A 192 -2.13 -19.64 -10.82
C SER A 192 -1.15 -19.83 -11.98
N SER A 193 -1.55 -20.45 -13.09
CA SER A 193 -0.76 -20.44 -14.33
C SER A 193 -1.07 -19.24 -15.24
N ASP A 194 -1.93 -18.31 -14.81
CA ASP A 194 -2.35 -17.15 -15.59
C ASP A 194 -2.17 -15.83 -14.81
N LYS A 195 -1.34 -14.93 -15.34
CA LYS A 195 -1.06 -13.62 -14.72
C LYS A 195 -2.30 -12.75 -14.55
N ARG A 196 -3.38 -13.00 -15.30
CA ARG A 196 -4.65 -12.26 -15.15
C ARG A 196 -5.38 -12.56 -13.85
N ASP A 197 -4.99 -13.63 -13.16
CA ASP A 197 -5.56 -13.97 -11.85
C ASP A 197 -4.93 -13.17 -10.68
N ILE A 198 -3.85 -12.41 -10.94
CA ILE A 198 -3.26 -11.53 -9.93
C ILE A 198 -4.22 -10.38 -9.61
N ARG A 199 -4.50 -10.19 -8.32
CA ARG A 199 -5.40 -9.13 -7.86
C ARG A 199 -4.65 -7.80 -7.71
N HIS A 200 -5.39 -6.73 -7.95
CA HIS A 200 -4.91 -5.35 -7.88
C HIS A 200 -5.74 -4.47 -6.92
N SER A 201 -6.74 -5.05 -6.25
CA SER A 201 -7.57 -4.31 -5.31
C SER A 201 -8.26 -5.22 -4.31
N GLU A 202 -8.68 -4.61 -3.21
CA GLU A 202 -9.43 -5.28 -2.15
C GLU A 202 -10.79 -5.86 -2.58
N ASP A 203 -11.39 -5.36 -3.67
CA ASP A 203 -12.64 -5.93 -4.18
C ASP A 203 -12.42 -7.35 -4.73
N GLY A 204 -11.33 -7.56 -5.49
CA GLY A 204 -10.97 -8.88 -5.99
C GLY A 204 -10.61 -9.84 -4.86
N VAL A 205 -9.78 -9.37 -3.92
CA VAL A 205 -9.31 -10.17 -2.78
C VAL A 205 -10.46 -10.58 -1.85
N SER A 206 -11.34 -9.64 -1.51
CA SER A 206 -12.47 -9.92 -0.61
C SER A 206 -13.52 -10.85 -1.24
N ASN A 207 -13.71 -10.80 -2.57
CA ASN A 207 -14.58 -11.75 -3.28
C ASN A 207 -13.98 -13.16 -3.29
N ASP A 208 -12.67 -13.31 -3.57
CA ASP A 208 -12.01 -14.61 -3.55
C ASP A 208 -12.08 -15.26 -2.16
N LEU A 209 -11.84 -14.48 -1.10
CA LEU A 209 -11.96 -14.93 0.28
C LEU A 209 -13.40 -15.28 0.67
N TYR A 210 -14.39 -14.53 0.17
CA TYR A 210 -15.80 -14.85 0.40
C TYR A 210 -16.19 -16.17 -0.24
N ASP A 211 -15.84 -16.37 -1.50
CA ASP A 211 -16.12 -17.60 -2.24
C ASP A 211 -15.41 -18.81 -1.60
N PHE A 212 -14.19 -18.61 -1.12
CA PHE A 212 -13.48 -19.59 -0.31
C PHE A 212 -14.26 -19.96 0.96
N LEU A 213 -14.73 -18.98 1.75
CA LEU A 213 -15.53 -19.28 2.95
C LEU A 213 -16.83 -20.01 2.62
N GLN A 214 -17.47 -19.68 1.50
CA GLN A 214 -18.67 -20.39 1.04
C GLN A 214 -18.37 -21.87 0.77
N ALA A 215 -17.24 -22.18 0.13
CA ALA A 215 -16.81 -23.55 -0.08
C ALA A 215 -16.39 -24.24 1.21
N PHE A 216 -15.63 -23.55 2.07
CA PHE A 216 -15.15 -24.07 3.35
C PHE A 216 -16.31 -24.45 4.28
N PHE A 217 -17.30 -23.57 4.48
CA PHE A 217 -18.46 -23.88 5.32
C PHE A 217 -19.45 -24.85 4.68
N ALA A 218 -19.39 -25.06 3.35
CA ALA A 218 -20.13 -26.12 2.70
C ALA A 218 -19.53 -27.50 2.99
N GLU A 219 -18.19 -27.60 3.00
CA GLU A 219 -17.46 -28.82 3.34
C GLU A 219 -17.50 -29.11 4.85
N HIS A 220 -17.44 -28.07 5.69
CA HIS A 220 -17.44 -28.14 7.15
C HIS A 220 -18.71 -27.50 7.77
N PRO A 221 -19.92 -28.06 7.51
CA PRO A 221 -21.19 -27.45 7.91
C PRO A 221 -21.40 -27.38 9.43
N GLU A 222 -20.67 -28.18 10.21
CA GLU A 222 -20.64 -28.09 11.68
C GLU A 222 -19.99 -26.80 12.18
N LEU A 223 -19.00 -26.26 11.45
CA LEU A 223 -18.31 -25.02 11.79
C LEU A 223 -19.09 -23.78 11.38
N ALA A 224 -20.02 -23.89 10.42
CA ALA A 224 -20.85 -22.76 9.97
C ALA A 224 -21.75 -22.17 11.07
N LYS A 225 -21.98 -22.94 12.16
CA LYS A 225 -22.75 -22.49 13.34
C LYS A 225 -21.90 -21.78 14.37
N ASN A 226 -20.58 -21.93 14.31
CA ASN A 226 -19.66 -21.32 15.26
C ASN A 226 -19.64 -19.80 15.03
N ASP A 227 -19.24 -19.06 16.05
CA ASP A 227 -18.95 -17.63 15.87
C ASP A 227 -17.74 -17.48 14.95
N PHE A 228 -17.84 -16.60 13.96
CA PHE A 228 -16.77 -16.37 12.98
C PHE A 228 -16.12 -14.99 13.20
N PHE A 229 -14.79 -14.97 13.23
CA PHE A 229 -14.00 -13.77 13.38
C PHE A 229 -12.92 -13.67 12.31
N ILE A 230 -12.74 -12.47 11.76
CA ILE A 230 -11.70 -12.17 10.76
C ILE A 230 -10.56 -11.45 11.46
N THR A 231 -9.34 -11.97 11.37
CA THR A 231 -8.17 -11.40 12.05
C THR A 231 -6.97 -11.36 11.12
N GLY A 232 -5.98 -10.55 11.46
CA GLY A 232 -4.75 -10.44 10.69
C GLY A 232 -3.98 -9.17 11.06
N GLU A 233 -2.86 -8.96 10.37
CA GLU A 233 -1.95 -7.86 10.67
C GLU A 233 -1.43 -7.08 9.46
N SER A 234 -0.86 -5.90 9.71
CA SER A 234 -0.11 -5.12 8.71
C SER A 234 -1.02 -4.66 7.55
N TYR A 235 -0.67 -5.01 6.30
CA TYR A 235 -1.52 -4.75 5.14
C TYR A 235 -2.90 -5.43 5.24
N ALA A 236 -3.09 -6.42 6.14
CA ALA A 236 -4.43 -6.91 6.44
C ALA A 236 -5.36 -5.85 7.05
N GLY A 237 -4.85 -4.70 7.47
CA GLY A 237 -5.67 -3.51 7.73
C GLY A 237 -6.45 -3.00 6.50
N HIS A 238 -6.10 -3.41 5.28
CA HIS A 238 -6.88 -3.26 4.05
C HIS A 238 -7.76 -4.49 3.79
N TYR A 239 -7.19 -5.70 3.86
CA TYR A 239 -7.90 -6.97 3.64
C TYR A 239 -9.13 -7.13 4.54
N ILE A 240 -8.97 -6.88 5.83
CA ILE A 240 -9.96 -7.23 6.85
C ILE A 240 -11.22 -6.37 6.74
N PRO A 241 -11.17 -5.01 6.66
CA PRO A 241 -12.37 -4.22 6.46
C PRO A 241 -13.13 -4.58 5.18
N ALA A 242 -12.41 -4.76 4.06
CA ALA A 242 -13.02 -5.11 2.79
C ALA A 242 -13.70 -6.48 2.85
N PHE A 243 -13.02 -7.46 3.44
CA PHE A 243 -13.54 -8.82 3.59
C PHE A 243 -14.72 -8.89 4.55
N ALA A 244 -14.66 -8.22 5.70
CA ALA A 244 -15.77 -8.13 6.64
C ALA A 244 -17.00 -7.47 6.00
N ALA A 245 -16.79 -6.40 5.22
CA ALA A 245 -17.86 -5.75 4.46
C ALA A 245 -18.48 -6.69 3.41
N ARG A 246 -17.66 -7.46 2.68
CA ARG A 246 -18.14 -8.43 1.69
C ARG A 246 -18.97 -9.56 2.31
N VAL A 247 -18.50 -10.13 3.42
CA VAL A 247 -19.24 -11.16 4.18
C VAL A 247 -20.56 -10.59 4.71
N HIS A 248 -20.52 -9.40 5.29
CA HIS A 248 -21.71 -8.73 5.81
C HIS A 248 -22.75 -8.45 4.71
N LYS A 249 -22.30 -7.95 3.55
CA LYS A 249 -23.15 -7.74 2.37
C LYS A 249 -23.79 -9.03 1.88
N GLY A 250 -22.99 -10.10 1.76
CA GLY A 250 -23.48 -11.43 1.36
C GLY A 250 -24.54 -11.96 2.32
N ASN A 251 -24.31 -11.84 3.63
CA ASN A 251 -25.27 -12.20 4.67
C ASN A 251 -26.59 -11.42 4.58
N LYS A 252 -26.54 -10.10 4.38
CA LYS A 252 -27.74 -9.25 4.23
C LYS A 252 -28.50 -9.59 2.94
N ALA A 253 -27.79 -9.90 1.87
CA ALA A 253 -28.35 -10.31 0.58
C ALA A 253 -28.83 -11.78 0.58
N LYS A 254 -28.51 -12.56 1.61
CA LYS A 254 -28.76 -14.01 1.71
C LYS A 254 -28.09 -14.79 0.57
N GLU A 255 -26.88 -14.37 0.20
CA GLU A 255 -26.03 -15.06 -0.76
C GLU A 255 -25.39 -16.28 -0.10
N GLY A 256 -25.67 -17.48 -0.61
CA GLY A 256 -25.03 -18.72 -0.14
C GLY A 256 -25.31 -19.08 1.32
N ILE A 257 -24.34 -19.73 1.96
CA ILE A 257 -24.35 -20.12 3.38
C ILE A 257 -24.17 -18.86 4.23
N HIS A 258 -25.06 -18.69 5.21
CA HIS A 258 -24.95 -17.61 6.18
C HIS A 258 -23.74 -17.81 7.09
N ILE A 259 -22.80 -16.86 7.08
CA ILE A 259 -21.60 -16.88 7.90
C ILE A 259 -21.89 -16.09 9.18
N ASN A 260 -21.73 -16.71 10.35
CA ASN A 260 -22.03 -16.08 11.64
C ASN A 260 -20.91 -15.11 12.09
N LEU A 261 -20.67 -14.06 11.28
CA LEU A 261 -19.67 -13.02 11.52
C LEU A 261 -19.99 -12.24 12.80
N LYS A 262 -19.14 -12.36 13.82
CA LYS A 262 -19.28 -11.67 15.11
C LYS A 262 -18.36 -10.47 15.27
N GLY A 263 -17.20 -10.50 14.63
CA GLY A 263 -16.25 -9.41 14.73
C GLY A 263 -15.05 -9.58 13.82
N PHE A 264 -14.23 -8.54 13.79
CA PHE A 264 -12.96 -8.54 13.09
C PHE A 264 -11.91 -7.78 13.91
N ALA A 265 -10.66 -8.22 13.83
CA ALA A 265 -9.55 -7.63 14.56
C ALA A 265 -8.37 -7.28 13.65
N ILE A 266 -7.83 -6.08 13.79
CA ILE A 266 -6.74 -5.55 12.98
C ILE A 266 -5.55 -5.30 13.89
N GLY A 267 -4.49 -6.10 13.72
CA GLY A 267 -3.22 -5.95 14.42
C GLY A 267 -2.25 -5.07 13.65
N ASN A 268 -1.73 -4.01 14.26
CA ASN A 268 -0.69 -3.16 13.66
C ASN A 268 -0.98 -2.85 12.18
N GLY A 269 -2.22 -2.47 11.87
CA GLY A 269 -2.70 -2.42 10.48
C GLY A 269 -2.47 -1.08 9.80
N LEU A 270 -2.38 -1.09 8.47
CA LEU A 270 -2.58 0.10 7.63
C LEU A 270 -4.04 0.10 7.16
N THR A 271 -4.83 1.13 7.49
CA THR A 271 -6.28 1.20 7.21
C THR A 271 -6.72 2.57 6.70
N ASP A 272 -6.19 3.65 7.28
CA ASP A 272 -6.36 5.03 6.80
C ASP A 272 -4.97 5.67 6.60
N PRO A 273 -4.40 5.56 5.39
CA PRO A 273 -3.09 6.12 5.07
C PRO A 273 -3.01 7.64 5.29
N ALA A 274 -4.09 8.39 5.01
CA ALA A 274 -4.08 9.85 5.14
C ALA A 274 -3.83 10.30 6.57
N VAL A 275 -4.31 9.52 7.54
CA VAL A 275 -4.14 9.74 8.96
C VAL A 275 -2.82 9.16 9.46
N GLN A 276 -2.51 7.91 9.08
CA GLN A 276 -1.37 7.16 9.62
C GLN A 276 -0.02 7.70 9.16
N TYR A 277 0.12 8.18 7.92
CA TYR A 277 1.40 8.72 7.44
C TYR A 277 1.88 9.95 8.21
N LYS A 278 0.97 10.72 8.81
CA LYS A 278 1.31 11.84 9.69
C LYS A 278 1.93 11.39 11.00
N ALA A 279 1.61 10.18 11.45
CA ALA A 279 2.09 9.66 12.73
C ALA A 279 3.55 9.19 12.67
N TYR A 280 4.09 8.88 11.48
CA TYR A 280 5.49 8.43 11.35
C TYR A 280 6.50 9.40 11.94
N THR A 281 6.40 10.69 11.58
CA THR A 281 7.37 11.69 12.05
C THR A 281 7.19 11.99 13.53
N ASP A 282 5.95 11.98 14.02
CA ASP A 282 5.64 12.14 15.44
C ASP A 282 6.25 10.99 16.26
N PHE A 283 6.01 9.73 15.85
CA PHE A 283 6.57 8.54 16.50
C PHE A 283 8.10 8.56 16.48
N ALA A 284 8.68 8.87 15.32
CA ALA A 284 10.13 8.89 15.15
C ALA A 284 10.78 9.97 16.02
N LEU A 285 10.14 11.13 16.20
CA LEU A 285 10.63 12.17 17.09
C LEU A 285 10.50 11.77 18.56
N ASP A 286 9.34 11.25 18.95
CA ASP A 286 9.06 10.89 20.34
C ASP A 286 9.95 9.74 20.84
N ASN A 287 10.36 8.84 19.94
CA ASN A 287 11.29 7.75 20.23
C ASN A 287 12.75 8.07 19.90
N GLY A 288 13.07 9.32 19.57
CA GLY A 288 14.45 9.77 19.34
C GLY A 288 15.13 9.20 18.10
N LEU A 289 14.37 8.69 17.12
CA LEU A 289 14.87 8.21 15.83
C LEU A 289 15.27 9.36 14.90
N ILE A 290 14.65 10.53 15.09
CA ILE A 290 14.95 11.77 14.36
C ILE A 290 15.03 12.96 15.32
N THR A 291 15.77 13.99 14.91
CA THR A 291 15.85 15.27 15.64
C THR A 291 14.66 16.19 15.31
N ALA A 292 14.42 17.21 16.14
CA ALA A 292 13.39 18.22 15.89
C ALA A 292 13.59 18.97 14.55
N THR A 293 14.84 19.16 14.11
CA THR A 293 15.15 19.77 12.81
C THR A 293 14.74 18.86 11.66
N GLU A 294 15.01 17.55 11.78
CA GLU A 294 14.62 16.56 10.77
C GLU A 294 13.11 16.39 10.73
N TYR A 295 12.44 16.33 11.88
CA TYR A 295 10.98 16.36 11.99
C TYR A 295 10.37 17.52 11.18
N ASN A 296 10.84 18.75 11.42
CA ASN A 296 10.36 19.94 10.70
C ASN A 296 10.66 19.89 9.19
N ARG A 297 11.74 19.22 8.77
CA ARG A 297 12.10 19.06 7.36
C ARG A 297 11.20 18.03 6.67
N ILE A 298 11.03 16.85 7.28
CA ILE A 298 10.25 15.74 6.72
C ILE A 298 8.75 16.13 6.69
N ASN A 299 8.26 16.84 7.70
CA ASN A 299 6.87 17.31 7.75
C ASN A 299 6.48 18.27 6.61
N LYS A 300 7.43 18.83 5.86
CA LYS A 300 7.12 19.62 4.65
C LYS A 300 6.52 18.77 3.53
N VAL A 301 6.73 17.46 3.54
CA VAL A 301 6.17 16.52 2.55
C VAL A 301 4.71 16.16 2.89
N LEU A 302 4.31 16.22 4.17
CA LEU A 302 2.99 15.80 4.62
C LEU A 302 1.82 16.45 3.84
N PRO A 303 1.78 17.78 3.59
CA PRO A 303 0.68 18.37 2.83
C PRO A 303 0.57 17.84 1.39
N VAL A 304 1.70 17.52 0.75
CA VAL A 304 1.74 16.96 -0.61
C VAL A 304 1.27 15.50 -0.59
N CYS A 305 1.72 14.72 0.39
CA CYS A 305 1.25 13.36 0.62
C CYS A 305 -0.27 13.32 0.86
N GLU A 306 -0.80 14.16 1.76
CA GLU A 306 -2.24 14.25 2.03
C GLU A 306 -3.06 14.61 0.78
N MET A 307 -2.55 15.53 -0.04
CA MET A 307 -3.20 15.89 -1.30
C MET A 307 -3.17 14.73 -2.29
N ALA A 308 -2.04 14.02 -2.41
CA ALA A 308 -1.92 12.86 -3.28
C ALA A 308 -2.87 11.71 -2.86
N ILE A 309 -3.00 11.45 -1.56
CA ILE A 309 -3.94 10.44 -1.04
C ILE A 309 -5.39 10.85 -1.35
N LYS A 310 -5.74 12.13 -1.22
CA LYS A 310 -7.07 12.61 -1.62
C LYS A 310 -7.35 12.43 -3.11
N LEU A 311 -6.34 12.59 -3.96
CA LEU A 311 -6.44 12.40 -5.40
C LEU A 311 -6.50 10.92 -5.81
N CYS A 312 -5.87 10.02 -5.06
CA CYS A 312 -6.03 8.58 -5.21
C CYS A 312 -7.52 8.18 -5.16
N GLY A 313 -8.29 8.81 -4.25
CA GLY A 313 -9.72 8.59 -4.12
C GLY A 313 -10.06 7.16 -3.72
N THR A 314 -11.28 6.72 -4.04
CA THR A 314 -11.77 5.38 -3.73
C THR A 314 -11.56 4.37 -4.84
N ASP A 315 -11.21 4.79 -6.05
CA ASP A 315 -11.33 3.95 -7.25
C ASP A 315 -10.01 3.27 -7.68
N GLY A 316 -8.89 3.54 -6.99
CA GLY A 316 -7.64 2.78 -7.17
C GLY A 316 -6.97 2.98 -8.53
N THR A 317 -6.53 4.21 -8.84
CA THR A 317 -5.95 4.58 -10.16
C THR A 317 -4.44 4.89 -10.07
N VAL A 318 -3.80 5.32 -11.17
CA VAL A 318 -2.39 5.78 -11.22
C VAL A 318 -2.08 6.84 -10.14
N SER A 319 -3.07 7.65 -9.76
CA SER A 319 -2.94 8.62 -8.66
C SER A 319 -2.62 7.97 -7.31
N CYS A 320 -3.07 6.72 -7.08
CA CYS A 320 -2.73 5.95 -5.88
C CYS A 320 -1.27 5.50 -5.86
N MET A 321 -0.72 5.08 -7.01
CA MET A 321 0.72 4.77 -7.09
C MET A 321 1.58 6.02 -6.93
N ALA A 322 1.21 7.13 -7.57
CA ALA A 322 1.91 8.39 -7.39
C ALA A 322 1.87 8.84 -5.90
N SER A 323 0.71 8.69 -5.26
CA SER A 323 0.55 8.92 -3.82
C SER A 323 1.46 8.01 -2.99
N TYR A 324 1.56 6.73 -3.34
CA TYR A 324 2.49 5.79 -2.70
C TYR A 324 3.92 6.33 -2.70
N PHE A 325 4.44 6.70 -3.88
CA PHE A 325 5.81 7.20 -3.98
C PHE A 325 6.04 8.49 -3.19
N VAL A 326 5.13 9.46 -3.30
CA VAL A 326 5.23 10.74 -2.58
C VAL A 326 5.26 10.50 -1.07
N CYS A 327 4.31 9.75 -0.55
CA CYS A 327 4.18 9.51 0.88
C CYS A 327 5.29 8.62 1.43
N ASN A 328 5.75 7.62 0.67
CA ASN A 328 6.83 6.72 1.10
C ASN A 328 8.15 7.46 1.35
N THR A 329 8.37 8.62 0.71
CA THR A 329 9.54 9.47 1.01
C THR A 329 9.61 9.90 2.48
N ILE A 330 8.49 9.99 3.20
CA ILE A 330 8.44 10.30 4.63
C ILE A 330 9.13 9.18 5.41
N PHE A 331 8.69 7.94 5.18
CA PHE A 331 9.23 6.76 5.85
C PHE A 331 10.69 6.52 5.48
N SER A 332 11.04 6.59 4.19
CA SER A 332 12.43 6.46 3.73
C SER A 332 13.35 7.53 4.34
N SER A 333 12.86 8.76 4.50
CA SER A 333 13.63 9.84 5.14
C SER A 333 13.90 9.57 6.62
N ILE A 334 12.94 8.97 7.34
CA ILE A 334 13.12 8.55 8.74
C ILE A 334 14.17 7.43 8.81
N MET A 335 14.02 6.39 7.99
CA MET A 335 14.93 5.24 7.99
C MET A 335 16.37 5.63 7.63
N ALA A 336 16.55 6.58 6.70
CA ALA A 336 17.85 7.13 6.36
C ALA A 336 18.56 7.83 7.55
N LYS A 337 17.80 8.26 8.58
CA LYS A 337 18.33 8.86 9.81
C LYS A 337 18.47 7.86 10.94
N ALA A 338 17.49 6.97 11.09
CA ALA A 338 17.47 5.98 12.16
C ALA A 338 18.57 4.90 12.00
N GLY A 339 19.07 4.67 10.78
CA GLY A 339 20.12 3.69 10.50
C GLY A 339 19.57 2.26 10.46
N ASN A 340 20.37 1.28 10.91
CA ASN A 340 20.02 -0.15 10.85
C ASN A 340 19.07 -0.59 11.98
N ILE A 341 17.96 0.12 12.14
CA ILE A 341 16.91 -0.20 13.11
C ILE A 341 15.87 -1.12 12.47
N ASN A 342 15.32 -2.06 13.24
CA ASN A 342 14.19 -2.84 12.78
C ASN A 342 12.93 -1.96 12.81
N TYR A 343 12.32 -1.71 11.66
CA TYR A 343 11.12 -0.87 11.57
C TYR A 343 9.84 -1.56 12.07
N TYR A 344 9.89 -2.87 12.33
CA TYR A 344 8.85 -3.62 13.01
C TYR A 344 9.02 -3.62 14.54
N ASP A 345 10.22 -3.35 15.06
CA ASP A 345 10.45 -3.17 16.50
C ASP A 345 11.70 -2.31 16.70
N ILE A 346 11.50 -1.04 17.05
CA ILE A 346 12.60 -0.06 17.14
C ILE A 346 13.63 -0.38 18.23
N ARG A 347 13.37 -1.37 19.09
CA ARG A 347 14.32 -1.83 20.10
C ARG A 347 15.33 -2.82 19.51
N LYS A 348 15.08 -3.35 18.31
CA LYS A 348 15.88 -4.38 17.63
C LYS A 348 16.65 -3.80 16.45
N LYS A 349 17.66 -4.55 15.99
CA LYS A 349 18.34 -4.28 14.72
C LYS A 349 17.63 -5.01 13.60
N CYS A 350 17.65 -4.45 12.40
CA CYS A 350 17.12 -5.13 11.22
C CYS A 350 18.08 -6.25 10.81
N GLU A 351 17.57 -7.49 10.77
CA GLU A 351 18.30 -8.69 10.34
C GLU A 351 17.56 -9.35 9.16
N GLY A 352 18.22 -9.54 8.03
CA GLY A 352 17.57 -10.04 6.81
C GLY A 352 16.70 -9.01 6.09
N SER A 353 16.04 -9.43 5.01
CA SER A 353 15.25 -8.56 4.13
C SER A 353 13.94 -8.07 4.78
N LEU A 354 13.33 -8.90 5.63
CA LEU A 354 12.12 -8.59 6.39
C LEU A 354 12.44 -8.10 7.82
N CYS A 355 13.68 -7.67 8.07
CA CYS A 355 14.21 -7.31 9.40
C CYS A 355 14.09 -8.38 10.50
N TYR A 356 13.63 -9.58 10.16
CA TYR A 356 13.68 -10.82 10.92
C TYR A 356 14.23 -11.95 10.02
N ASP A 357 14.89 -12.94 10.62
CA ASP A 357 15.30 -14.17 9.94
C ASP A 357 14.18 -15.21 9.99
N PHE A 358 13.45 -15.35 8.88
CA PHE A 358 12.44 -16.38 8.70
C PHE A 358 12.94 -17.60 7.91
N SER A 359 14.24 -17.70 7.63
CA SER A 359 14.79 -18.71 6.72
C SER A 359 14.53 -20.15 7.17
N ASN A 360 14.36 -20.39 8.47
CA ASN A 360 14.00 -21.72 8.96
C ASN A 360 12.63 -22.18 8.47
N MET A 361 11.65 -21.27 8.39
CA MET A 361 10.32 -21.59 7.88
C MET A 361 10.39 -21.94 6.39
N GLU A 362 11.08 -21.11 5.60
CA GLU A 362 11.26 -21.36 4.16
C GLU A 362 11.97 -22.70 3.93
N LYS A 363 13.07 -22.96 4.64
CA LYS A 363 13.80 -24.23 4.57
C LYS A 363 12.91 -25.40 4.94
N PHE A 364 12.07 -25.26 5.98
CA PHE A 364 11.18 -26.30 6.44
C PHE A 364 10.05 -26.57 5.45
N LEU A 365 9.32 -25.56 5.02
CA LEU A 365 8.20 -25.68 4.09
C LEU A 365 8.63 -26.19 2.71
N ASN A 366 9.87 -25.92 2.29
CA ASN A 366 10.43 -26.46 1.05
C ASN A 366 10.99 -27.88 1.16
N GLN A 367 11.05 -28.49 2.35
CA GLN A 367 11.44 -29.90 2.46
C GLN A 367 10.42 -30.77 1.74
N LYS A 368 10.92 -31.69 0.89
CA LYS A 368 10.07 -32.62 0.14
C LYS A 368 9.04 -33.37 1.02
N PRO A 369 9.39 -33.92 2.20
CA PRO A 369 8.41 -34.56 3.08
C PRO A 369 7.31 -33.60 3.59
N VAL A 370 7.63 -32.32 3.80
CA VAL A 370 6.64 -31.31 4.21
C VAL A 370 5.69 -31.01 3.05
N ARG A 371 6.22 -30.75 1.84
CA ARG A 371 5.41 -30.49 0.65
C ARG A 371 4.51 -31.66 0.26
N GLU A 372 5.02 -32.89 0.33
CA GLU A 372 4.24 -34.10 0.14
C GLU A 372 3.13 -34.23 1.18
N SER A 373 3.42 -33.92 2.45
CA SER A 373 2.44 -33.95 3.54
C SER A 373 1.34 -32.91 3.36
N LEU A 374 1.68 -31.68 2.95
CA LEU A 374 0.72 -30.61 2.65
C LEU A 374 -0.04 -30.81 1.34
N GLY A 375 0.52 -31.60 0.40
CA GLY A 375 -0.12 -31.86 -0.90
C GLY A 375 0.05 -30.74 -1.90
N VAL A 376 1.11 -29.95 -1.74
CA VAL A 376 1.44 -28.80 -2.61
C VAL A 376 2.29 -29.20 -3.83
N GLY A 377 2.63 -30.48 -3.96
CA GLY A 377 3.40 -30.99 -5.09
C GLY A 377 4.82 -30.42 -5.12
N ASP A 378 5.27 -30.03 -6.31
CA ASP A 378 6.60 -29.46 -6.55
C ASP A 378 6.64 -27.93 -6.46
N ILE A 379 5.53 -27.29 -6.05
CA ILE A 379 5.45 -25.84 -5.82
C ILE A 379 6.46 -25.45 -4.74
N GLU A 380 7.22 -24.39 -5.01
CA GLU A 380 8.17 -23.85 -4.05
C GLU A 380 7.46 -22.82 -3.15
N PHE A 381 7.71 -22.93 -1.85
CA PHE A 381 7.21 -21.97 -0.88
C PHE A 381 8.01 -20.67 -0.97
N VAL A 382 7.30 -19.55 -1.09
CA VAL A 382 7.87 -18.21 -1.04
C VAL A 382 7.18 -17.40 0.06
N SER A 383 7.94 -16.86 1.01
CA SER A 383 7.38 -16.15 2.16
C SER A 383 6.59 -14.90 1.77
N CYS A 384 7.10 -14.10 0.82
CA CYS A 384 6.42 -12.91 0.32
C CYS A 384 6.65 -12.75 -1.19
N SER A 385 5.58 -12.49 -1.93
CA SER A 385 5.58 -12.35 -3.39
C SER A 385 5.74 -10.90 -3.81
N SER A 386 6.86 -10.59 -4.47
CA SER A 386 7.12 -9.25 -5.02
C SER A 386 6.11 -8.87 -6.10
N THR A 387 5.68 -9.85 -6.91
CA THR A 387 4.67 -9.64 -7.97
C THR A 387 3.34 -9.20 -7.37
N VAL A 388 2.87 -9.90 -6.33
CA VAL A 388 1.63 -9.53 -5.62
C VAL A 388 1.81 -8.18 -4.92
N TYR A 389 2.97 -7.95 -4.29
CA TYR A 389 3.28 -6.68 -3.65
C TYR A 389 3.15 -5.50 -4.62
N GLN A 390 3.77 -5.61 -5.82
CA GLN A 390 3.71 -4.57 -6.85
C GLN A 390 2.29 -4.38 -7.39
N ALA A 391 1.56 -5.48 -7.63
CA ALA A 391 0.20 -5.44 -8.15
C ALA A 391 -0.76 -4.67 -7.22
N MET A 392 -0.54 -4.75 -5.92
CA MET A 392 -1.38 -4.12 -4.88
C MET A 392 -0.93 -2.70 -4.50
N LEU A 393 0.13 -2.13 -5.09
CA LEU A 393 0.55 -0.75 -4.80
C LEU A 393 -0.48 0.31 -5.19
N VAL A 394 -1.32 0.02 -6.20
CA VAL A 394 -2.45 0.88 -6.59
C VAL A 394 -3.54 0.94 -5.51
N ASP A 395 -3.54 -0.01 -4.58
CA ASP A 395 -4.53 -0.11 -3.50
C ASP A 395 -4.01 0.48 -2.18
N TRP A 396 -2.68 0.44 -1.94
CA TRP A 396 -2.01 0.88 -0.70
C TRP A 396 -2.46 2.23 -0.10
N MET A 397 -2.79 3.20 -0.95
CA MET A 397 -3.14 4.55 -0.53
C MET A 397 -4.64 4.79 -0.40
N ARG A 398 -5.47 3.76 -0.57
CA ARG A 398 -6.92 3.86 -0.42
C ARG A 398 -7.30 3.92 1.06
N ASN A 399 -8.44 4.54 1.35
CA ASN A 399 -9.01 4.54 2.68
C ASN A 399 -10.02 3.39 2.82
N LEU A 400 -9.70 2.38 3.63
CA LEU A 400 -10.55 1.21 3.89
C LEU A 400 -11.34 1.32 5.20
N GLU A 401 -11.13 2.39 5.99
CA GLU A 401 -11.94 2.71 7.17
C GLU A 401 -13.40 3.00 6.80
N VAL A 402 -13.67 3.54 5.61
CA VAL A 402 -15.01 3.96 5.15
C VAL A 402 -16.09 2.88 5.23
N GLY A 403 -15.70 1.59 5.17
CA GLY A 403 -16.63 0.46 5.29
C GLY A 403 -16.96 0.05 6.73
N ILE A 404 -16.12 0.42 7.69
CA ILE A 404 -16.18 -0.03 9.09
C ILE A 404 -17.41 0.50 9.83
N PRO A 405 -17.80 1.79 9.72
CA PRO A 405 -18.94 2.32 10.48
C PRO A 405 -20.23 1.51 10.30
N THR A 406 -20.53 1.09 9.07
CA THR A 406 -21.73 0.27 8.79
C THR A 406 -21.71 -1.06 9.54
N LEU A 407 -20.53 -1.68 9.68
CA LEU A 407 -20.36 -2.93 10.43
C LEU A 407 -20.59 -2.72 11.93
N LEU A 408 -20.07 -1.62 12.48
CA LEU A 408 -20.26 -1.26 13.89
C LEU A 408 -21.73 -0.99 14.22
N GLU A 409 -22.46 -0.28 13.35
CA GLU A 409 -23.89 0.01 13.55
C GLU A 409 -24.75 -1.27 13.54
N ASP A 410 -24.35 -2.29 12.77
CA ASP A 410 -24.99 -3.60 12.76
C ASP A 410 -24.49 -4.53 13.88
N GLY A 411 -23.67 -4.02 14.81
CA GLY A 411 -23.24 -4.72 16.02
C GLY A 411 -22.08 -5.69 15.84
N ILE A 412 -21.39 -5.65 14.70
CA ILE A 412 -20.18 -6.44 14.46
C ILE A 412 -19.04 -5.79 15.25
N GLN A 413 -18.34 -6.59 16.06
CA GLN A 413 -17.30 -6.10 16.96
C GLN A 413 -16.00 -5.80 16.20
N LEU A 414 -15.36 -4.68 16.50
CA LEU A 414 -14.03 -4.34 16.00
C LEU A 414 -13.03 -4.25 17.16
N LEU A 415 -11.93 -5.00 17.04
CA LEU A 415 -10.74 -4.82 17.86
C LEU A 415 -9.58 -4.31 17.01
N VAL A 416 -9.10 -3.11 17.26
CA VAL A 416 -7.82 -2.65 16.74
C VAL A 416 -6.78 -2.80 17.84
N TYR A 417 -5.69 -3.52 17.57
CA TYR A 417 -4.59 -3.65 18.52
C TYR A 417 -3.28 -3.27 17.87
N ALA A 418 -2.37 -2.67 18.63
CA ALA A 418 -1.08 -2.23 18.11
C ALA A 418 0.01 -2.35 19.18
N GLY A 419 1.15 -2.91 18.79
CA GLY A 419 2.34 -2.98 19.64
C GLY A 419 3.01 -1.62 19.84
N GLU A 420 3.54 -1.42 21.05
CA GLU A 420 4.13 -0.16 21.49
C GLU A 420 5.38 0.32 20.70
N TYR A 421 6.12 -0.59 20.09
CA TYR A 421 7.43 -0.30 19.48
C TYR A 421 7.47 -0.53 17.96
N ASP A 422 6.31 -0.75 17.33
CA ASP A 422 6.19 -0.79 15.87
C ASP A 422 6.31 0.63 15.28
N LEU A 423 7.21 0.82 14.30
CA LEU A 423 7.32 2.07 13.56
C LEU A 423 6.42 2.07 12.32
N ILE A 424 6.41 0.99 11.53
CA ILE A 424 5.79 0.95 10.20
C ILE A 424 4.26 1.03 10.28
N CYS A 425 3.64 0.48 11.32
CA CYS A 425 2.20 0.62 11.59
C CYS A 425 1.95 1.07 13.03
N ASN A 426 2.69 2.11 13.42
CA ASN A 426 2.77 2.58 14.80
C ASN A 426 1.42 2.86 15.47
N TRP A 427 1.39 2.62 16.79
CA TRP A 427 0.28 2.97 17.67
C TRP A 427 0.26 4.47 18.03
N LEU A 428 1.45 5.10 18.15
CA LEU A 428 1.67 6.45 18.67
C LEU A 428 2.20 7.41 17.60
N GLY A 429 1.62 8.59 17.53
CA GLY A 429 2.39 9.83 17.40
C GLY A 429 1.95 10.74 18.54
N ARG A 430 2.62 11.87 18.80
CA ARG A 430 2.13 12.92 19.71
C ARG A 430 0.74 13.48 19.38
N SER A 431 0.04 12.92 18.38
CA SER A 431 -1.40 12.61 18.45
C SER A 431 -1.75 11.38 17.58
N LEU A 432 -1.53 10.16 18.09
CA LEU A 432 -2.19 8.87 17.80
C LEU A 432 -2.12 8.33 16.34
N GLY A 433 -1.48 7.20 16.02
CA GLY A 433 -1.42 6.64 14.64
C GLY A 433 -2.64 5.79 14.28
N ASN A 434 -2.56 4.48 14.55
CA ASN A 434 -3.73 3.61 14.52
C ASN A 434 -4.85 4.12 15.44
N SER A 435 -4.50 4.75 16.56
CA SER A 435 -5.48 5.36 17.44
C SER A 435 -6.13 6.61 16.83
N ARG A 436 -5.49 7.42 15.95
CA ARG A 436 -6.17 8.60 15.36
C ARG A 436 -7.35 8.20 14.51
N TRP A 437 -7.14 7.26 13.58
CA TRP A 437 -8.21 6.93 12.65
C TRP A 437 -9.36 6.28 13.42
N VAL A 438 -9.07 5.45 14.42
CA VAL A 438 -10.09 4.87 15.32
C VAL A 438 -10.86 5.95 16.10
N HIS A 439 -10.19 7.02 16.55
CA HIS A 439 -10.86 8.15 17.22
C HIS A 439 -11.61 9.08 16.24
N ALA A 440 -11.10 9.23 15.03
CA ALA A 440 -11.64 10.11 13.99
C ALA A 440 -12.80 9.47 13.22
N MET A 441 -12.86 8.13 13.17
CA MET A 441 -13.89 7.34 12.50
C MET A 441 -15.28 7.77 12.96
N GLU A 442 -16.12 8.11 11.98
CA GLU A 442 -17.46 8.63 12.23
C GLU A 442 -18.47 7.48 12.35
N TRP A 443 -19.00 7.29 13.56
CA TRP A 443 -20.07 6.33 13.85
C TRP A 443 -20.87 6.79 15.09
N SER A 444 -22.02 6.16 15.34
CA SER A 444 -23.00 6.61 16.34
C SER A 444 -22.44 6.69 17.78
N GLY A 445 -21.46 5.85 18.11
CA GLY A 445 -20.79 5.82 19.41
C GLY A 445 -19.45 6.55 19.48
N GLN A 446 -19.04 7.29 18.43
CA GLN A 446 -17.73 7.94 18.37
C GLN A 446 -17.45 8.84 19.59
N LYS A 447 -18.39 9.74 19.94
CA LYS A 447 -18.20 10.68 21.05
C LYS A 447 -17.96 9.96 22.37
N GLN A 448 -18.74 8.91 22.61
CA GLN A 448 -18.66 8.10 23.81
C GLN A 448 -17.36 7.30 23.85
N PHE A 449 -16.92 6.75 22.71
CA PHE A 449 -15.61 6.14 22.57
C PHE A 449 -14.50 7.14 22.90
N VAL A 450 -14.47 8.31 22.26
CA VAL A 450 -13.45 9.33 22.52
C VAL A 450 -13.41 9.72 24.01
N THR A 451 -14.56 9.85 24.66
CA THR A 451 -14.65 10.17 26.10
C THR A 451 -14.44 8.98 27.04
N SER A 452 -14.38 7.74 26.54
CA SER A 452 -14.21 6.57 27.39
C SER A 452 -12.84 6.59 28.06
N PRO A 453 -12.73 6.19 29.33
CA PRO A 453 -11.43 6.13 29.99
C PRO A 453 -10.56 5.06 29.34
N GLU A 454 -9.26 5.33 29.30
CA GLU A 454 -8.25 4.30 29.09
C GLU A 454 -8.11 3.49 30.38
N VAL A 455 -8.10 2.16 30.25
CA VAL A 455 -8.04 1.23 31.37
C VAL A 455 -6.89 0.23 31.17
N PRO A 456 -6.17 -0.16 32.24
CA PRO A 456 -5.12 -1.16 32.13
C PRO A 456 -5.66 -2.50 31.63
N PHE A 457 -5.02 -3.07 30.61
CA PHE A 457 -5.25 -4.46 30.19
C PHE A 457 -4.32 -5.37 30.98
N VAL A 458 -4.87 -6.05 31.99
CA VAL A 458 -4.08 -6.86 32.93
C VAL A 458 -4.13 -8.34 32.55
N VAL A 459 -2.96 -8.98 32.47
CA VAL A 459 -2.77 -10.42 32.27
C VAL A 459 -1.88 -10.93 33.41
N ASP A 460 -2.36 -11.93 34.15
CA ASP A 460 -1.64 -12.52 35.31
C ASP A 460 -1.10 -11.50 36.32
N ASN A 461 -1.92 -10.50 36.64
CA ASN A 461 -1.60 -9.39 37.56
C ASN A 461 -0.51 -8.43 37.07
N SER A 462 -0.10 -8.52 35.82
CA SER A 462 0.78 -7.55 35.16
C SER A 462 0.02 -6.76 34.11
N GLU A 463 0.24 -5.46 34.03
CA GLU A 463 -0.29 -4.64 32.95
C GLU A 463 0.42 -5.01 31.65
N ALA A 464 -0.32 -5.58 30.70
CA ALA A 464 0.17 -5.99 29.39
C ALA A 464 -0.20 -4.99 28.28
N GLY A 465 -0.97 -3.95 28.62
CA GLY A 465 -1.40 -2.95 27.65
C GLY A 465 -2.39 -1.94 28.21
N VAL A 466 -2.87 -1.05 27.34
CA VAL A 466 -3.88 -0.04 27.64
C VAL A 466 -5.06 -0.21 26.70
N LEU A 467 -6.24 -0.47 27.28
CA LEU A 467 -7.48 -0.71 26.55
C LEU A 467 -8.37 0.55 26.59
N LYS A 468 -8.99 0.86 25.46
CA LYS A 468 -10.07 1.84 25.35
C LYS A 468 -11.23 1.19 24.60
N ASN A 469 -12.44 1.26 25.14
CA ASN A 469 -13.58 0.58 24.55
C ASN A 469 -14.88 1.38 24.72
N HIS A 470 -15.75 1.27 23.72
CA HIS A 470 -17.13 1.69 23.81
C HIS A 470 -17.97 0.94 22.77
N GLY A 471 -19.09 0.36 23.20
CA GLY A 471 -19.98 -0.40 22.31
C GLY A 471 -19.22 -1.53 21.59
N PRO A 472 -19.34 -1.63 20.25
CA PRO A 472 -18.66 -2.67 19.46
C PRO A 472 -17.17 -2.39 19.21
N LEU A 473 -16.65 -1.21 19.56
CA LEU A 473 -15.29 -0.79 19.23
C LEU A 473 -14.35 -0.89 20.44
N SER A 474 -13.23 -1.60 20.24
CA SER A 474 -12.12 -1.70 21.19
C SER A 474 -10.80 -1.33 20.53
N PHE A 475 -9.99 -0.52 21.21
CA PHE A 475 -8.59 -0.25 20.86
C PHE A 475 -7.68 -0.72 21.99
N LEU A 476 -6.69 -1.55 21.68
CA LEU A 476 -5.73 -2.06 22.65
C LEU A 476 -4.30 -1.72 22.21
N LYS A 477 -3.63 -0.88 22.98
CA LYS A 477 -2.17 -0.78 22.91
C LYS A 477 -1.56 -1.93 23.69
N VAL A 478 -0.66 -2.71 23.08
CA VAL A 478 0.06 -3.79 23.75
C VAL A 478 1.47 -3.33 24.11
N HIS A 479 1.78 -3.36 25.40
CA HIS A 479 3.08 -2.94 25.92
C HIS A 479 4.17 -3.91 25.46
N ASP A 480 5.39 -3.42 25.30
CA ASP A 480 6.57 -4.23 25.00
C ASP A 480 6.48 -5.12 23.75
N ALA A 481 5.61 -4.77 22.79
CA ALA A 481 5.44 -5.46 21.51
C ALA A 481 5.81 -4.56 20.32
N GLY A 482 6.33 -5.15 19.24
CA GLY A 482 6.52 -4.53 17.94
C GLY A 482 5.33 -4.79 17.00
N HIS A 483 5.62 -5.06 15.73
CA HIS A 483 4.64 -5.27 14.67
C HIS A 483 3.85 -6.56 14.87
N MET A 484 4.56 -7.69 15.01
CA MET A 484 3.99 -9.00 15.28
C MET A 484 3.72 -9.15 16.77
N VAL A 485 2.62 -8.60 17.25
CA VAL A 485 2.22 -8.64 18.67
C VAL A 485 2.22 -10.06 19.25
N PRO A 486 1.70 -11.11 18.57
CA PRO A 486 1.75 -12.47 19.11
C PRO A 486 3.18 -13.04 19.19
N MET A 487 4.13 -12.57 18.39
CA MET A 487 5.54 -12.96 18.51
C MET A 487 6.16 -12.37 19.78
N ASP A 488 5.97 -11.07 20.04
CA ASP A 488 6.65 -10.38 21.14
C ASP A 488 5.94 -10.58 22.50
N GLN A 489 4.62 -10.65 22.50
CA GLN A 489 3.79 -10.78 23.70
C GLN A 489 2.76 -11.93 23.56
N PRO A 490 3.21 -13.18 23.35
CA PRO A 490 2.36 -14.32 22.99
C PRO A 490 1.24 -14.58 24.00
N LYS A 491 1.56 -14.48 25.30
CA LYS A 491 0.60 -14.66 26.38
C LYS A 491 -0.48 -13.58 26.40
N ALA A 492 -0.09 -12.31 26.21
CA ALA A 492 -1.03 -11.20 26.17
C ALA A 492 -1.93 -11.29 24.93
N ALA A 493 -1.36 -11.68 23.78
CA ALA A 493 -2.08 -11.86 22.53
C ALA A 493 -3.16 -12.97 22.63
N LEU A 494 -2.82 -14.12 23.20
CA LEU A 494 -3.81 -15.20 23.42
C LEU A 494 -4.94 -14.77 24.35
N GLU A 495 -4.62 -14.07 25.45
CA GLU A 495 -5.63 -13.62 26.40
C GLU A 495 -6.49 -12.48 25.82
N MET A 496 -5.90 -11.62 24.99
CA MET A 496 -6.62 -10.61 24.21
C MET A 496 -7.67 -11.28 23.31
N LEU A 497 -7.27 -12.23 22.46
CA LEU A 497 -8.19 -12.96 21.58
C LEU A 497 -9.30 -13.61 22.40
N ARG A 498 -8.92 -14.39 23.42
CA ARG A 498 -9.86 -15.16 24.24
C ARG A 498 -10.91 -14.28 24.91
N ARG A 499 -10.52 -13.14 25.47
CA ARG A 499 -11.48 -12.23 26.12
C ARG A 499 -12.34 -11.49 25.10
N TRP A 500 -11.75 -11.08 23.98
CA TRP A 500 -12.46 -10.37 22.93
C TRP A 500 -13.55 -11.24 22.28
N THR A 501 -13.21 -12.45 21.84
CA THR A 501 -14.19 -13.36 21.20
C THR A 501 -15.31 -13.81 22.13
N ARG A 502 -15.09 -13.73 23.46
CA ARG A 502 -16.10 -14.00 24.50
C ARG A 502 -16.88 -12.77 24.96
N GLY A 503 -16.57 -11.59 24.43
CA GLY A 503 -17.20 -10.32 24.83
C GLY A 503 -16.79 -9.80 26.21
N SER A 504 -15.70 -10.31 26.80
CA SER A 504 -15.23 -9.97 28.15
C SER A 504 -13.95 -9.13 28.19
N ILE A 505 -13.50 -8.59 27.04
CA ILE A 505 -12.28 -7.77 26.97
C ILE A 505 -12.29 -6.59 27.97
N ALA A 506 -13.46 -5.99 28.17
CA ALA A 506 -13.66 -4.87 29.10
C ALA A 506 -13.94 -5.31 30.55
N GLU A 507 -14.31 -6.57 30.83
CA GLU A 507 -14.67 -7.03 32.19
C GLU A 507 -13.48 -7.01 33.16
N SER A 508 -12.25 -7.08 32.63
CA SER A 508 -11.05 -6.89 33.42
C SER A 508 -10.96 -5.48 34.04
N ALA A 509 -11.56 -4.46 33.41
CA ALA A 509 -11.58 -3.09 33.92
C ALA A 509 -12.45 -2.93 35.16
N ALA A 510 -13.56 -3.67 35.28
CA ALA A 510 -14.40 -3.67 36.48
C ALA A 510 -13.69 -4.33 37.67
N SER A 511 -12.91 -5.40 37.42
CA SER A 511 -12.04 -6.01 38.45
C SER A 511 -10.82 -5.15 38.77
N ALA A 512 -10.25 -4.44 37.79
CA ALA A 512 -9.13 -3.52 37.99
C ALA A 512 -9.55 -2.26 38.78
N LEU A 513 -10.77 -1.74 38.57
CA LEU A 513 -11.34 -0.68 39.42
C LEU A 513 -11.53 -1.18 40.86
N ALA A 514 -12.04 -2.41 41.05
CA ALA A 514 -12.16 -3.02 42.36
C ALA A 514 -10.78 -3.26 43.03
N PHE A 515 -9.73 -3.51 42.24
CA PHE A 515 -8.35 -3.64 42.71
C PHE A 515 -7.75 -2.29 43.09
N SER A 516 -7.92 -1.25 42.27
CA SER A 516 -7.45 0.11 42.54
C SER A 516 -8.11 0.71 43.80
N LEU A 517 -9.39 0.39 44.03
CA LEU A 517 -10.09 0.69 45.28
C LEU A 517 -9.52 -0.10 46.47
N LYS A 518 -9.16 -1.39 46.29
CA LYS A 518 -8.55 -2.21 47.35
C LYS A 518 -7.12 -1.78 47.71
N THR A 519 -6.29 -1.38 46.74
CA THR A 519 -4.94 -0.88 46.99
C THR A 519 -4.94 0.52 47.58
N SER A 520 -5.88 1.38 47.19
CA SER A 520 -6.09 2.69 47.81
C SER A 520 -6.57 2.61 49.27
N LEU A 521 -7.45 1.64 49.58
CA LEU A 521 -7.91 1.39 50.95
C LEU A 521 -6.83 0.76 51.86
N ASN A 522 -5.87 0.02 51.30
CA ASN A 522 -4.79 -0.61 52.07
C ASN A 522 -3.56 0.30 52.33
N ASN A 523 -3.45 1.47 51.67
CA ASN A 523 -2.32 2.39 51.80
C ASN A 523 -2.66 3.70 52.56
N SER A 524 -3.79 3.77 53.26
CA SER A 524 -4.11 4.92 54.13
C SER A 524 -3.87 4.58 55.60
N PRO A 525 -3.07 5.34 56.37
CA PRO A 525 -2.95 5.11 57.80
C PRO A 525 -4.25 5.52 58.51
N LEU A 526 -4.79 4.59 59.29
CA LEU A 526 -5.94 4.79 60.18
C LEU A 526 -5.70 6.00 61.10
N LEU A 527 -6.52 7.04 60.97
CA LEU A 527 -6.70 8.06 61.98
C LEU A 527 -8.17 8.08 62.43
N PHE A 528 -8.34 7.85 63.73
CA PHE A 528 -9.60 7.85 64.46
C PHE A 528 -10.30 9.22 64.40
N ILE A 529 -11.64 9.14 64.35
CA ILE A 529 -12.66 10.20 64.25
C ILE A 529 -12.64 11.16 65.48
N PRO A 530 -13.27 12.37 65.42
CA PRO A 530 -14.70 12.43 65.74
C PRO A 530 -15.56 13.41 64.90
N SER A 531 -16.79 12.92 64.70
CA SER A 531 -18.06 13.48 64.26
C SER A 531 -18.36 14.97 64.49
N ILE A 532 -18.91 15.64 63.46
CA ILE A 532 -19.93 16.71 63.61
C ILE A 532 -21.03 16.61 62.52
N SER A 533 -22.23 16.88 63.02
CA SER A 533 -23.60 16.87 62.49
C SER A 533 -23.92 17.80 61.31
N SER A 534 -25.07 17.46 60.69
CA SER A 534 -26.14 18.31 60.12
C SER A 534 -26.16 18.74 58.65
N ASN A 535 -27.08 18.07 57.95
CA ASN A 535 -28.19 18.57 57.11
C ASN A 535 -28.00 19.05 55.66
N PRO A 536 -29.03 18.82 54.81
CA PRO A 536 -28.94 18.88 53.36
C PRO A 536 -29.57 20.16 52.79
N LEU A 537 -29.07 20.65 51.65
CA LEU A 537 -29.79 21.62 50.83
C LEU A 537 -29.63 21.33 49.33
N LEU A 538 -30.77 21.38 48.66
CA LEU A 538 -31.08 21.13 47.25
C LEU A 538 -30.48 22.20 46.30
N PRO A 539 -30.54 21.97 44.97
CA PRO A 539 -29.80 22.70 43.94
C PRO A 539 -30.63 23.85 43.32
N PRO A 540 -30.08 24.56 42.32
CA PRO A 540 -30.91 25.00 41.22
C PRO A 540 -30.36 24.59 39.84
N LYS A 541 -31.33 24.21 38.99
CA LYS A 541 -31.28 24.09 37.53
C LYS A 541 -31.51 25.46 36.85
N ILE A 542 -31.40 25.44 35.51
CA ILE A 542 -31.97 26.34 34.47
C ILE A 542 -30.97 27.42 34.03
N SER A 543 -30.64 27.67 32.75
CA SER A 543 -31.38 27.64 31.46
C SER A 543 -30.39 27.41 30.29
N THR A 544 -30.59 26.49 29.33
CA THR A 544 -31.37 26.59 28.06
C THR A 544 -31.36 27.94 27.35
N LEU A 545 -30.69 27.99 26.19
CA LEU A 545 -31.00 28.90 25.08
C LEU A 545 -30.83 28.14 23.76
N SER A 546 -31.94 28.02 23.05
CA SER A 546 -32.09 27.53 21.68
C SER A 546 -32.28 28.71 20.75
N SER A 547 -31.71 28.65 19.54
CA SER A 547 -32.26 29.36 18.38
C SER A 547 -31.86 28.66 17.07
N SER A 548 -32.88 28.21 16.34
CA SER A 548 -32.87 27.67 14.99
C SER A 548 -32.96 28.80 13.94
N SER A 549 -32.19 28.68 12.84
CA SER A 549 -32.63 28.45 11.44
C SER A 549 -32.98 29.67 10.58
N SER A 550 -32.41 29.73 9.38
CA SER A 550 -33.16 29.84 8.12
C SER A 550 -32.27 29.63 6.87
N SER A 551 -32.80 28.84 5.95
CA SER A 551 -32.37 28.45 4.60
C SER A 551 -32.90 29.37 3.50
N GLU A 552 -32.29 29.37 2.31
CA GLU A 552 -33.00 29.63 1.02
C GLU A 552 -32.41 28.80 -0.15
N ASN A 553 -33.29 28.51 -1.12
CA ASN A 553 -33.27 27.52 -2.22
C ASN A 553 -32.69 28.07 -3.55
N TYR A 554 -32.37 27.18 -4.52
CA TYR A 554 -32.82 27.31 -5.93
C TYR A 554 -32.84 25.95 -6.68
N ARG A 555 -33.71 25.84 -7.68
CA ARG A 555 -34.27 24.61 -8.30
C ARG A 555 -33.89 24.46 -9.79
N SER A 556 -33.69 23.20 -10.20
CA SER A 556 -34.05 22.48 -11.45
C SER A 556 -33.79 23.01 -12.88
N HIS A 557 -33.26 22.13 -13.74
CA HIS A 557 -33.91 21.69 -14.98
C HIS A 557 -33.42 20.28 -15.43
N GLN A 558 -34.25 19.59 -16.20
CA GLN A 558 -34.31 18.15 -16.49
C GLN A 558 -34.50 17.95 -18.01
N LEU A 559 -33.83 16.96 -18.66
CA LEU A 559 -34.40 15.93 -19.58
C LEU A 559 -33.44 15.35 -20.68
N LYS A 560 -33.35 14.00 -20.67
CA LYS A 560 -33.46 12.96 -21.74
C LYS A 560 -32.42 12.73 -22.87
N LEU A 561 -31.80 11.54 -22.78
CA LEU A 561 -31.59 10.42 -23.74
C LEU A 561 -31.86 10.58 -25.26
N LEU A 562 -30.92 10.06 -26.08
CA LEU A 562 -31.18 9.08 -27.16
C LEU A 562 -29.90 8.34 -27.63
N LYS A 563 -30.07 7.05 -28.00
CA LYS A 563 -29.09 6.05 -28.46
C LYS A 563 -28.93 6.06 -30.00
N SER A 564 -27.75 5.68 -30.54
CA SER A 564 -27.54 4.57 -31.52
C SER A 564 -26.17 4.60 -32.24
N THR A 565 -25.52 3.43 -32.34
CA THR A 565 -24.40 3.01 -33.24
C THR A 565 -24.92 2.64 -34.66
N PRO A 566 -24.16 2.14 -35.71
CA PRO A 566 -22.73 1.76 -35.88
C PRO A 566 -22.01 2.06 -37.26
N ARG A 567 -20.67 1.86 -37.30
CA ARG A 567 -19.73 1.38 -38.38
C ARG A 567 -19.46 2.12 -39.73
N ALA A 568 -18.15 2.35 -39.98
CA ALA A 568 -17.29 1.98 -41.13
C ALA A 568 -16.70 3.05 -42.11
N SER A 569 -15.36 2.97 -42.21
CA SER A 569 -14.40 3.13 -43.34
C SER A 569 -14.03 4.49 -43.98
N SER A 570 -12.71 4.74 -43.92
CA SER A 570 -11.76 5.39 -44.86
C SER A 570 -11.97 6.83 -45.34
N GLU A 571 -11.04 7.73 -44.99
CA GLU A 571 -10.11 8.41 -45.93
C GLU A 571 -9.12 9.35 -45.18
N ARG A 572 -8.12 9.84 -45.91
CA ARG A 572 -6.77 10.27 -45.49
C ARG A 572 -6.66 11.56 -44.67
N GLU A 573 -5.65 11.53 -43.78
CA GLU A 573 -4.69 12.57 -43.39
C GLU A 573 -5.14 14.04 -43.39
N GLY A 574 -5.40 14.53 -42.19
CA GLY A 574 -5.41 15.94 -41.80
C GLY A 574 -5.46 16.00 -40.29
N VAL A 575 -4.61 16.83 -39.67
CA VAL A 575 -4.58 17.11 -38.22
C VAL A 575 -6.02 17.32 -37.72
N PRO A 576 -6.53 16.55 -36.73
CA PRO A 576 -7.82 16.83 -36.14
C PRO A 576 -7.76 18.18 -35.42
N GLY A 577 -8.48 19.15 -35.96
CA GLY A 577 -8.67 20.46 -35.34
C GLY A 577 -9.62 20.37 -34.16
N GLU A 578 -9.08 20.03 -33.00
CA GLU A 578 -9.47 20.52 -31.66
C GLU A 578 -8.38 20.05 -30.68
N LEU A 579 -7.27 20.80 -30.64
CA LEU A 579 -6.25 20.64 -29.61
C LEU A 579 -6.80 21.23 -28.32
N ILE A 580 -7.04 20.36 -27.34
CA ILE A 580 -7.21 20.76 -25.94
C ILE A 580 -5.85 21.28 -25.46
N GLU A 581 -5.82 22.58 -25.15
CA GLU A 581 -4.80 23.42 -24.48
C GLU A 581 -3.40 22.84 -24.19
N ASP A 582 -2.37 23.48 -24.78
CA ASP A 582 -1.05 23.82 -24.22
C ASP A 582 -0.32 22.79 -23.33
N SER A 583 -0.10 21.56 -23.81
CA SER A 583 0.82 20.65 -23.11
C SER A 583 2.29 20.97 -23.43
N LYS A 584 3.05 21.38 -22.40
CA LYS A 584 4.53 21.41 -22.40
C LYS A 584 5.16 20.07 -22.05
N PHE A 585 4.34 19.06 -21.77
CA PHE A 585 4.79 17.80 -21.16
C PHE A 585 4.29 16.60 -21.97
N VAL A 586 5.05 15.50 -21.86
CA VAL A 586 4.67 14.21 -22.44
C VAL A 586 3.51 13.64 -21.61
N PRO A 587 2.46 13.09 -22.25
CA PRO A 587 1.38 12.40 -21.56
C PRO A 587 1.90 11.31 -20.62
N LEU A 588 1.33 11.24 -19.41
CA LEU A 588 1.78 10.33 -18.35
C LEU A 588 0.95 9.03 -18.29
N ASN A 589 -0.12 8.92 -19.09
CA ASN A 589 -1.05 7.79 -19.11
C ASN A 589 -1.05 7.12 -20.50
N ALA A 590 -1.20 5.79 -20.56
CA ALA A 590 -1.31 5.02 -21.81
C ALA A 590 -2.61 5.32 -22.62
N ASP A 591 -3.62 5.89 -21.96
CA ASP A 591 -4.93 6.23 -22.54
C ASP A 591 -5.02 7.69 -23.05
N GLU A 592 -3.97 8.50 -22.88
CA GLU A 592 -3.88 9.84 -23.46
C GLU A 592 -3.27 9.79 -24.86
N MET A 593 -3.66 10.73 -25.72
CA MET A 593 -3.25 10.75 -27.12
C MET A 593 -1.74 11.01 -27.22
N ILE A 594 -0.96 9.95 -27.48
CA ILE A 594 0.49 10.04 -27.68
C ILE A 594 0.75 10.91 -28.92
N PHE A 595 1.62 11.90 -28.76
CA PHE A 595 1.91 12.87 -29.82
C PHE A 595 3.14 12.45 -30.65
N GLY A 596 2.96 12.35 -31.97
CA GLY A 596 4.01 11.99 -32.92
C GLY A 596 4.17 10.48 -33.17
N PRO A 597 4.91 10.07 -34.23
CA PRO A 597 5.17 8.66 -34.53
C PRO A 597 6.15 8.03 -33.52
N PRO A 598 6.08 6.71 -33.24
CA PRO A 598 7.06 6.03 -32.39
C PRO A 598 8.44 6.05 -33.04
N ALA A 599 9.29 6.97 -32.60
CA ALA A 599 10.58 7.25 -33.20
C ALA A 599 11.60 7.78 -32.18
N LEU A 600 12.88 7.47 -32.44
CA LEU A 600 14.04 7.95 -31.71
C LEU A 600 14.96 8.69 -32.69
N LEU A 601 15.01 10.01 -32.60
CA LEU A 601 15.90 10.84 -33.40
C LEU A 601 17.21 11.12 -32.66
N LEU A 602 18.32 10.77 -33.29
CA LEU A 602 19.67 10.80 -32.75
C LEU A 602 20.49 11.94 -33.39
N LEU A 603 20.93 12.90 -32.58
CA LEU A 603 21.82 13.99 -32.97
C LEU A 603 23.21 13.74 -32.39
N GLY A 604 24.26 13.95 -33.19
CA GLY A 604 25.64 13.78 -32.73
C GLY A 604 26.08 12.33 -32.49
N PHE A 605 25.30 11.35 -32.99
CA PHE A 605 25.63 9.92 -32.98
C PHE A 605 26.24 9.48 -34.31
N GLU A 606 27.14 8.52 -34.25
CA GLU A 606 27.82 7.92 -35.39
C GLU A 606 27.01 6.76 -35.98
N VAL A 607 27.14 6.49 -37.30
CA VAL A 607 26.46 5.34 -37.93
C VAL A 607 26.96 4.03 -37.32
N GLU A 608 28.23 3.97 -36.94
CA GLU A 608 28.86 2.80 -36.32
C GLU A 608 28.31 2.50 -34.91
N GLU A 609 27.61 3.46 -34.29
CA GLU A 609 26.89 3.26 -33.02
C GLU A 609 25.50 2.61 -33.22
N ALA A 610 25.02 2.49 -34.47
CA ALA A 610 23.69 1.96 -34.79
C ALA A 610 23.47 0.54 -34.26
N GLU A 611 24.45 -0.35 -34.40
CA GLU A 611 24.31 -1.73 -33.90
C GLU A 611 24.12 -1.77 -32.39
N LYS A 612 24.81 -0.89 -31.65
CA LYS A 612 24.68 -0.79 -30.19
C LYS A 612 23.32 -0.24 -29.77
N ILE A 613 22.84 0.80 -30.46
CA ILE A 613 21.53 1.39 -30.17
C ILE A 613 20.41 0.40 -30.48
N GLN A 614 20.51 -0.35 -31.59
CA GLN A 614 19.54 -1.39 -31.95
C GLN A 614 19.55 -2.55 -30.95
N GLN A 615 20.73 -3.03 -30.54
CA GLN A 615 20.84 -4.06 -29.50
C GLN A 615 20.28 -3.59 -28.15
N PHE A 616 20.52 -2.32 -27.80
CA PHE A 616 20.00 -1.71 -26.58
C PHE A 616 18.48 -1.60 -26.60
N LEU A 617 17.89 -1.11 -27.70
CA LEU A 617 16.44 -1.07 -27.89
C LEU A 617 15.81 -2.47 -27.79
N LYS A 618 16.47 -3.48 -28.35
CA LYS A 618 16.02 -4.87 -28.25
C LYS A 618 16.01 -5.41 -26.82
N GLN A 619 16.94 -4.99 -25.98
CA GLN A 619 16.96 -5.39 -24.55
C GLN A 619 15.84 -4.75 -23.74
N LEU A 620 15.28 -3.65 -24.23
CA LEU A 620 14.18 -2.91 -23.60
C LEU A 620 12.82 -3.20 -24.23
N ASP A 621 12.72 -4.24 -25.08
CA ASP A 621 11.52 -4.53 -25.91
C ASP A 621 11.07 -3.33 -26.78
N GLY A 622 11.99 -2.41 -27.08
CA GLY A 622 11.78 -1.16 -27.82
C GLY A 622 11.94 -1.28 -29.34
N GLU A 623 11.89 -2.48 -29.92
CA GLU A 623 12.09 -2.72 -31.36
C GLU A 623 11.04 -2.05 -32.25
N PHE A 624 9.93 -1.58 -31.66
CA PHE A 624 8.90 -0.80 -32.35
C PHE A 624 9.29 0.66 -32.62
N LEU A 625 10.36 1.17 -31.98
CA LEU A 625 10.85 2.53 -32.20
C LEU A 625 11.68 2.62 -33.47
N LYS A 626 11.28 3.52 -34.36
CA LYS A 626 12.08 3.84 -35.56
C LYS A 626 13.26 4.73 -35.20
N VAL A 627 14.47 4.23 -35.38
CA VAL A 627 15.71 5.00 -35.18
C VAL A 627 16.00 5.89 -36.40
N ILE A 628 16.25 7.18 -36.17
CA ILE A 628 16.52 8.18 -37.20
C ILE A 628 17.79 8.95 -36.82
N TYR A 629 18.72 9.13 -37.76
CA TYR A 629 19.94 9.92 -37.55
C TYR A 629 19.77 11.32 -38.14
N CYS A 630 20.19 12.35 -37.40
CA CYS A 630 20.07 13.74 -37.86
C CYS A 630 21.03 14.02 -39.04
N THR A 631 20.49 14.45 -40.18
CA THR A 631 21.26 14.90 -41.36
C THR A 631 21.36 16.42 -41.44
N GLU A 632 22.29 16.96 -42.24
CA GLU A 632 22.52 18.41 -42.37
C GLU A 632 21.26 19.19 -42.80
N ASP A 633 20.44 18.61 -43.68
CA ASP A 633 19.19 19.23 -44.15
C ASP A 633 18.10 19.27 -43.06
N MET A 634 18.14 18.37 -42.09
CA MET A 634 17.16 18.30 -41.00
C MET A 634 17.31 19.44 -39.98
N ILE A 635 18.50 20.01 -39.83
CA ILE A 635 18.77 21.10 -38.86
C ILE A 635 17.84 22.30 -39.10
N THR A 636 17.55 22.59 -40.37
CA THR A 636 16.72 23.74 -40.77
C THR A 636 15.22 23.42 -40.83
N ARG A 637 14.84 22.16 -40.62
CA ARG A 637 13.45 21.68 -40.66
C ARG A 637 12.84 21.66 -39.26
N SER A 638 11.52 21.54 -39.19
CA SER A 638 10.80 21.38 -37.93
C SER A 638 11.15 20.03 -37.26
N LEU A 639 11.02 19.95 -35.93
CA LEU A 639 11.20 18.68 -35.20
C LEU A 639 10.22 17.61 -35.71
N TRP A 640 8.98 18.00 -36.00
CA TRP A 640 7.97 17.12 -36.59
C TRP A 640 8.43 16.52 -37.93
N ASP A 641 8.96 17.35 -38.82
CA ASP A 641 9.46 16.92 -40.13
C ASP A 641 10.67 15.98 -40.03
N ALA A 642 11.58 16.24 -39.08
CA ALA A 642 12.72 15.39 -38.81
C ALA A 642 12.29 13.99 -38.34
N MET A 643 11.35 13.94 -37.39
CA MET A 643 10.80 12.69 -36.83
C MET A 643 10.03 11.82 -37.83
N ASN A 644 9.44 12.43 -38.86
CA ASN A 644 8.71 11.72 -39.90
C ASN A 644 9.60 11.31 -41.09
N THR A 645 10.89 11.64 -41.09
CA THR A 645 11.76 11.34 -42.23
C THR A 645 12.10 9.84 -42.31
N SER A 646 12.06 9.25 -43.50
CA SER A 646 12.45 7.86 -43.74
C SER A 646 13.89 7.78 -44.24
N GLN A 647 14.69 6.87 -43.65
CA GLN A 647 16.10 6.68 -43.97
C GLN A 647 16.35 5.21 -44.38
N PRO A 648 16.11 4.86 -45.65
CA PRO A 648 16.17 3.46 -46.10
C PRO A 648 17.59 2.91 -46.23
N ASN A 649 18.63 3.75 -46.23
CA ASN A 649 20.03 3.34 -46.30
C ASN A 649 20.89 4.21 -45.38
N LEU A 650 21.35 3.64 -44.28
CA LEU A 650 22.16 4.33 -43.25
C LEU A 650 23.58 4.66 -43.74
N GLU A 651 24.15 3.88 -44.66
CA GLU A 651 25.52 4.05 -45.17
C GLU A 651 25.68 5.25 -46.13
N ALA A 652 24.57 5.75 -46.69
CA ALA A 652 24.55 6.88 -47.62
C ALA A 652 24.16 8.21 -46.95
N LEU A 653 23.95 8.23 -45.63
CA LEU A 653 23.49 9.41 -44.90
C LEU A 653 24.61 10.43 -44.71
N LYS A 654 24.31 11.70 -45.02
CA LYS A 654 25.15 12.84 -44.64
C LYS A 654 24.78 13.29 -43.23
N ILE A 655 25.29 12.58 -42.22
CA ILE A 655 25.06 12.94 -40.81
C ILE A 655 25.64 14.32 -40.55
N ALA A 656 24.84 15.18 -39.91
CA ALA A 656 25.26 16.51 -39.53
C ALA A 656 26.36 16.47 -38.46
N LYS A 657 27.49 17.14 -38.71
CA LYS A 657 28.56 17.29 -37.71
C LYS A 657 29.19 18.69 -37.74
N PRO A 658 29.59 19.22 -36.57
CA PRO A 658 29.41 18.67 -35.23
C PRO A 658 28.07 19.10 -34.60
N LEU A 659 27.35 18.16 -33.99
CA LEU A 659 26.14 18.40 -33.18
C LEU A 659 26.33 17.85 -31.77
N PRO A 660 25.67 18.42 -30.74
CA PRO A 660 25.62 17.82 -29.41
C PRO A 660 24.89 16.46 -29.44
N ARG A 661 25.25 15.57 -28.51
CA ARG A 661 24.62 14.25 -28.37
C ARG A 661 23.23 14.41 -27.74
N ILE A 662 22.18 14.35 -28.56
CA ILE A 662 20.79 14.51 -28.12
C ILE A 662 19.95 13.35 -28.66
N CYS A 663 19.16 12.74 -27.78
CA CYS A 663 18.13 11.77 -28.10
C CYS A 663 16.76 12.44 -27.98
N PHE A 664 16.05 12.60 -29.09
CA PHE A 664 14.65 13.02 -29.05
C PHE A 664 13.72 11.82 -29.15
N PHE A 665 12.75 11.73 -28.25
CA PHE A 665 11.69 10.73 -28.27
C PHE A 665 10.42 11.28 -28.91
N SER A 666 9.71 10.42 -29.63
CA SER A 666 8.38 10.69 -30.19
C SER A 666 7.55 9.42 -30.10
N GLY A 667 6.24 9.55 -29.91
CA GLY A 667 5.36 8.38 -29.90
C GLY A 667 5.53 7.45 -28.68
N LEU A 668 6.01 7.99 -27.55
CA LEU A 668 6.18 7.28 -26.28
C LEU A 668 5.44 7.99 -25.14
N SER A 669 5.03 7.21 -24.15
CA SER A 669 4.60 7.69 -22.84
C SER A 669 5.79 8.18 -22.00
N GLY A 670 5.52 9.00 -20.98
CA GLY A 670 6.56 9.41 -20.02
C GLY A 670 7.23 8.21 -19.33
N GLU A 671 6.50 7.11 -19.10
CA GLU A 671 7.01 5.88 -18.51
C GLU A 671 8.04 5.20 -19.42
N GLU A 672 7.72 5.01 -20.71
CA GLU A 672 8.61 4.38 -21.69
C GLU A 672 9.89 5.20 -21.92
N MET A 673 9.78 6.54 -21.93
CA MET A 673 10.95 7.42 -22.07
C MET A 673 11.90 7.29 -20.87
N MET A 674 11.37 7.26 -19.64
CA MET A 674 12.19 7.15 -18.44
C MET A 674 12.92 5.81 -18.34
N VAL A 675 12.28 4.71 -18.78
CA VAL A 675 12.95 3.40 -18.88
C VAL A 675 14.16 3.47 -19.81
N PHE A 676 14.04 4.11 -20.97
CA PHE A 676 15.18 4.27 -21.89
C PHE A 676 16.28 5.14 -21.29
N ILE A 677 15.92 6.28 -20.70
CA ILE A 677 16.87 7.27 -20.14
C ILE A 677 17.71 6.64 -19.02
N ASP A 678 17.06 5.93 -18.09
CA ASP A 678 17.74 5.34 -16.93
C ASP A 678 18.66 4.18 -17.32
N SER A 679 18.30 3.42 -18.36
CA SER A 679 19.12 2.32 -18.88
C SER A 679 20.20 2.75 -19.87
N PHE A 680 20.16 3.98 -20.40
CA PHE A 680 21.10 4.44 -21.43
C PHE A 680 22.59 4.33 -21.05
N PRO A 681 23.03 4.54 -19.79
CA PRO A 681 24.42 4.32 -19.39
C PRO A 681 24.92 2.88 -19.62
N GLU A 682 24.02 1.89 -19.63
CA GLU A 682 24.34 0.47 -19.82
C GLU A 682 24.61 0.13 -21.30
N SER A 683 24.22 1.01 -22.24
CA SER A 683 24.50 0.85 -23.68
C SER A 683 26.00 0.93 -24.01
N GLY A 684 26.82 1.46 -23.10
CA GLY A 684 28.24 1.73 -23.33
C GLY A 684 28.50 2.86 -24.35
N LEU A 685 27.48 3.65 -24.66
CA LEU A 685 27.58 4.87 -25.48
C LEU A 685 27.98 6.07 -24.62
N GLU A 686 28.55 7.10 -25.26
CA GLU A 686 28.80 8.36 -24.57
C GLU A 686 27.47 9.02 -24.13
N PRO A 687 27.45 9.72 -22.98
CA PRO A 687 26.26 10.37 -22.45
C PRO A 687 25.55 11.27 -23.47
N ALA A 688 24.23 11.34 -23.38
CA ALA A 688 23.39 12.15 -24.25
C ALA A 688 22.39 12.98 -23.43
N ILE A 689 21.94 14.08 -24.01
CA ILE A 689 20.83 14.87 -23.49
C ILE A 689 19.53 14.27 -24.04
N PHE A 690 18.49 14.20 -23.23
CA PHE A 690 17.21 13.61 -23.62
C PHE A 690 16.13 14.68 -23.72
N ALA A 691 15.33 14.59 -24.78
CA ALA A 691 14.23 15.50 -25.04
C ALA A 691 13.06 14.74 -25.68
N ALA A 692 11.87 15.36 -25.71
CA ALA A 692 10.68 14.76 -26.29
C ALA A 692 9.99 15.70 -27.26
N LEU A 693 9.39 15.13 -28.31
CA LEU A 693 8.47 15.82 -29.19
C LEU A 693 7.14 16.05 -28.45
N VAL A 694 6.81 17.32 -28.24
CA VAL A 694 5.53 17.75 -27.67
C VAL A 694 4.86 18.75 -28.63
N PRO A 695 3.54 18.98 -28.55
CA PRO A 695 2.84 19.88 -29.47
C PRO A 695 3.50 21.26 -29.60
N ASN A 696 3.98 21.82 -28.48
CA ASN A 696 4.62 23.13 -28.44
C ASN A 696 6.03 23.20 -29.06
N SER A 697 6.71 22.05 -29.24
CA SER A 697 8.04 21.98 -29.86
C SER A 697 7.99 21.45 -31.29
N ALA A 698 6.84 20.96 -31.76
CA ALA A 698 6.69 20.26 -33.03
C ALA A 698 7.09 21.10 -34.25
N ASP A 699 6.64 22.36 -34.29
CA ASP A 699 6.84 23.27 -35.41
C ASP A 699 8.15 24.08 -35.31
N LYS A 700 8.88 23.97 -34.20
CA LYS A 700 10.14 24.70 -34.03
C LYS A 700 11.25 24.10 -34.90
N PRO A 701 12.10 24.92 -35.53
CA PRO A 701 13.29 24.43 -36.23
C PRO A 701 14.22 23.66 -35.28
N LEU A 702 14.79 22.55 -35.74
CA LEU A 702 15.67 21.71 -34.92
C LEU A 702 16.89 22.50 -34.40
N ALA A 703 17.43 23.43 -35.20
CA ALA A 703 18.50 24.34 -34.77
C ALA A 703 18.18 25.14 -33.51
N GLU A 704 16.96 25.68 -33.41
CA GLU A 704 16.53 26.48 -32.26
C GLU A 704 16.37 25.60 -31.01
N LEU A 705 15.79 24.41 -31.17
CA LEU A 705 15.62 23.45 -30.09
C LEU A 705 16.95 22.94 -29.55
N ILE A 706 17.95 22.74 -30.42
CA ILE A 706 19.30 22.35 -30.01
C ILE A 706 19.90 23.42 -29.08
N GLU A 707 19.79 24.69 -29.45
CA GLU A 707 20.30 25.80 -28.63
C GLU A 707 19.58 25.90 -27.28
N GLU A 708 18.24 25.78 -27.27
CA GLU A 708 17.44 25.79 -26.04
C GLU A 708 17.84 24.64 -25.09
N ILE A 709 17.92 23.40 -25.62
CA ILE A 709 18.20 22.19 -24.83
C ILE A 709 19.62 22.21 -24.27
N VAL A 710 20.61 22.60 -25.09
CA VAL A 710 22.00 22.70 -24.62
C VAL A 710 22.13 23.79 -23.57
N GLY A 711 21.49 24.96 -23.77
CA GLY A 711 21.49 26.04 -22.78
C GLY A 711 20.91 25.62 -21.44
N ASP A 712 19.76 24.93 -21.46
CA ASP A 712 19.13 24.39 -20.24
C ASP A 712 20.02 23.33 -19.58
N HIS A 713 20.62 22.44 -20.36
CA HIS A 713 21.52 21.39 -19.84
C HIS A 713 22.80 21.98 -19.20
N GLU A 714 23.41 22.99 -19.82
CA GLU A 714 24.58 23.69 -19.28
C GLU A 714 24.25 24.43 -17.98
N MET A 715 23.08 25.09 -17.90
CA MET A 715 22.63 25.73 -16.66
C MET A 715 22.39 24.70 -15.54
N LEU A 716 21.82 23.54 -15.86
CA LEU A 716 21.57 22.46 -14.90
C LEU A 716 22.89 21.85 -14.40
N THR A 717 23.81 21.55 -15.32
CA THR A 717 25.11 20.94 -14.98
C THR A 717 26.08 21.92 -14.28
N ALA A 718 26.02 23.22 -14.59
CA ALA A 718 26.76 24.25 -13.86
C ALA A 718 26.26 24.39 -12.41
N LYS A 719 24.93 24.34 -12.20
CA LYS A 719 24.34 24.30 -10.86
C LYS A 719 24.70 23.04 -10.09
N GLU A 720 24.83 21.88 -10.74
CA GLU A 720 25.30 20.66 -10.09
C GLU A 720 26.78 20.75 -9.67
N LYS A 721 27.65 21.37 -10.48
CA LYS A 721 29.07 21.56 -10.17
C LYS A 721 29.35 22.62 -9.10
N GLU A 722 28.49 23.63 -8.95
CA GLU A 722 28.59 24.60 -7.84
C GLU A 722 28.07 24.03 -6.50
N ASN A 723 27.31 22.93 -6.53
CA ASN A 723 26.75 22.26 -5.35
C ASN A 723 27.50 20.96 -4.96
N ALA A 724 28.56 20.59 -5.69
CA ALA A 724 29.48 19.48 -5.39
C ALA A 724 30.81 20.02 -4.88
#